data_AF-A0A6M3LCW0-F1
#
_entry.id   AF-A0A6M3LCW0-F1
#
_cell.length_a   1.000
_cell.length_b   1.000
_cell.length_c   1.000
_cell.angle_alpha   90.00
_cell.angle_beta   90.00
_cell.angle_gamma   90.00
#
_symmetry.space_group_name_H-M   'P 1'
#
loop_
_entity.id
_entity.type
_entity.pdbx_description
1 polymer ?
#
loop_
_entity_poly.entity_id
_entity_poly.type
_entity_poly.pdbx_seq_one_letter_code
_entity_poly.pdbx_strand_id
1 'polypeptide(L)'
;MTTATESKATEPEAMVRAELGQGASWYSAQYGRSPQHDQTDMVARYRAWVFACADLLATACASVPLRVYVMRGTGQAKTKRFPAVPVDARTLRRLKGAPGTAWIGAVKGADDAEELTEHPALNLLRQVNPHHNEYETRSLTHTMLDLTGDAYWYVYADALGVPSELWVLRSQWVRIVPSAAEFISGYVFGYGQNRVRFDAEEVIHFKYPHPTDPWYGWSPLAAAAYAVRRNENMDESEEALQKNGAVPEGVVRYKGGKLSPEQRREVEQQWTQALGGPRRRGRIRVMDEDWEWQQLGLSPKEMEYLRGRQWTMKEIAGAYHVPIGMLDTADVSRAPRAAMEGTELFLSKYAVRPRLTLIEQKLNEQLAPRYDKRLVFAFDDPVPADRAAQQAEDVALLGAYTVTINEVRAARGYEPVPWGDTPLVPFNIGPLGSAQPMPGSQGGPPLDRAAHWAAGNHASPGGLLGSEDVALKTEARVAASTAPDAFAKGADAIRERTGGRVGPLTRNELDIVAVLHDIWRRQERELLATLKSADGVAVEKVAEQLWLFALEKWVPEIAALIEPLLYVPFKVGGDQGLREIRIDLPAWVEDPHTVEALRGESYRFAERINTTAADRLREQLVAGQAAGETMPQLRARVAGLFEQWRTTAQKAEAIARTESARASTAGRIQAWQESGVVGGKAWSATGDACPFCLAMDGKQVGLSEPYFRQGDVQRVEWDNDAGAIALRHDYAPTDGPPLHPNCRCALVAVLSE
;
A
#
# COMPACT_ATOMS: atom_id res chain seq x y z
N MET A 1 29.79 38.54 37.70
CA MET A 1 29.11 39.83 37.95
C MET A 1 29.61 40.84 36.94
N THR A 2 28.88 41.05 35.85
CA THR A 2 28.97 42.25 35.01
C THR A 2 27.69 42.30 34.18
N THR A 3 26.97 43.39 34.38
CA THR A 3 25.60 43.70 33.98
C THR A 3 25.50 44.01 32.48
N ALA A 4 24.57 43.36 31.78
CA ALA A 4 24.19 43.72 30.42
C ALA A 4 23.29 44.96 30.44
N THR A 5 23.69 45.96 29.66
CA THR A 5 22.97 47.21 29.38
C THR A 5 21.70 46.94 28.58
N GLU A 6 20.54 47.33 29.13
CA GLU A 6 19.27 47.41 28.42
C GLU A 6 19.28 48.55 27.39
N SER A 7 19.14 48.23 26.10
CA SER A 7 18.86 49.23 25.07
C SER A 7 17.37 49.58 25.06
N LYS A 8 17.05 50.87 25.23
CA LYS A 8 15.68 51.40 25.12
C LYS A 8 15.09 51.13 23.74
N ALA A 9 13.98 50.40 23.71
CA ALA A 9 13.11 50.24 22.55
C ALA A 9 12.56 51.58 22.07
N THR A 10 12.56 51.78 20.75
CA THR A 10 11.99 52.95 20.05
C THR A 10 10.45 52.95 20.09
N GLU A 11 9.85 54.14 20.07
CA GLU A 11 8.42 54.44 20.24
C GLU A 11 7.40 53.59 19.42
N PRO A 12 7.69 53.00 18.25
CA PRO A 12 6.74 52.10 17.58
C PRO A 12 6.44 50.79 18.32
N GLU A 13 7.37 50.28 19.14
CA GLU A 13 7.17 49.04 19.93
C GLU A 13 6.28 49.28 21.16
N ALA A 14 6.24 50.51 21.67
CA ALA A 14 5.38 50.89 22.78
C ALA A 14 3.91 50.98 22.37
N MET A 15 3.63 51.41 21.12
CA MET A 15 2.26 51.51 20.59
C MET A 15 1.62 50.12 20.39
N VAL A 16 2.39 49.13 19.93
CA VAL A 16 1.95 47.73 19.83
C VAL A 16 1.75 47.10 21.22
N ARG A 17 2.53 47.49 22.24
CA ARG A 17 2.29 47.06 23.63
C ARG A 17 1.05 47.72 24.24
N ALA A 18 0.76 48.98 23.90
CA ALA A 18 -0.35 49.74 24.47
C ALA A 18 -1.72 49.27 23.96
N GLU A 19 -1.85 48.86 22.68
CA GLU A 19 -3.13 48.34 22.14
C GLU A 19 -3.38 46.85 22.47
N LEU A 20 -2.35 46.09 22.88
CA LEU A 20 -2.50 44.69 23.30
C LEU A 20 -2.86 44.55 24.78
N GLY A 21 -2.97 45.65 25.52
CA GLY A 21 -3.26 45.66 26.95
C GLY A 21 -4.71 46.01 27.26
N GLN A 22 -5.68 45.18 26.86
CA GLN A 22 -7.03 45.04 27.47
C GLN A 22 -7.97 44.05 26.75
N GLY A 23 -7.44 43.07 26.01
CA GLY A 23 -8.26 42.11 25.24
C GLY A 23 -7.85 40.64 25.38
N ALA A 24 -7.09 40.28 26.40
CA ALA A 24 -6.77 38.87 26.65
C ALA A 24 -8.04 38.14 27.09
N SER A 25 -8.58 37.29 26.22
CA SER A 25 -9.58 36.27 26.59
C SER A 25 -9.10 35.54 27.85
N TRP A 26 -10.00 35.31 28.81
CA TRP A 26 -9.72 34.57 30.05
C TRP A 26 -8.95 33.27 29.81
N TYR A 27 -9.15 32.65 28.65
CA TYR A 27 -8.47 31.43 28.22
C TYR A 27 -6.96 31.63 27.95
N SER A 28 -6.58 32.75 27.33
CA SER A 28 -5.19 33.07 26.99
C SER A 28 -4.32 33.48 28.18
N ALA A 29 -4.95 33.90 29.29
CA ALA A 29 -4.25 34.28 30.53
C ALA A 29 -3.81 33.07 31.37
N GLN A 30 -4.43 31.90 31.16
CA GLN A 30 -4.22 30.71 31.99
C GLN A 30 -3.26 29.68 31.35
N TYR A 31 -3.12 29.71 30.03
CA TYR A 31 -2.24 28.83 29.27
C TYR A 31 -1.25 29.70 28.49
N GLY A 32 -0.05 29.91 29.05
CA GLY A 32 0.99 30.74 28.44
C GLY A 32 1.27 30.38 26.98
N ARG A 33 1.76 31.36 26.19
CA ARG A 33 2.15 31.14 24.79
C ARG A 33 3.07 29.91 24.69
N SER A 34 2.63 28.87 24.00
CA SER A 34 3.49 27.72 23.70
C SER A 34 4.67 28.21 22.83
N PRO A 35 5.93 27.83 23.11
CA PRO A 35 7.12 28.22 22.34
C PRO A 35 7.16 27.78 20.86
N GLN A 36 6.06 27.26 20.31
CA GLN A 36 6.01 26.44 19.09
C GLN A 36 5.46 27.16 17.83
N HIS A 37 5.10 28.45 17.90
CA HIS A 37 4.41 29.15 16.79
C HIS A 37 5.19 30.37 16.28
N ASP A 38 6.44 30.19 15.87
CA ASP A 38 7.03 31.12 14.91
C ASP A 38 6.79 30.58 13.50
N GLN A 39 5.76 31.10 12.84
CA GLN A 39 5.43 30.72 11.47
C GLN A 39 6.59 30.99 10.50
N THR A 40 7.50 31.91 10.83
CA THR A 40 8.73 32.16 10.05
C THR A 40 9.68 30.96 10.14
N ASP A 41 9.92 30.45 11.35
CA ASP A 41 10.72 29.24 11.57
C ASP A 41 10.10 28.02 10.88
N MET A 42 8.77 27.89 10.94
CA MET A 42 8.05 26.81 10.27
C MET A 42 8.24 26.83 8.76
N VAL A 43 8.15 28.00 8.14
CA VAL A 43 8.40 28.15 6.69
C VAL A 43 9.87 27.85 6.35
N ALA A 44 10.83 28.23 7.21
CA ALA A 44 12.24 27.91 7.02
C ALA A 44 12.54 26.39 7.06
N ARG A 45 11.67 25.60 7.69
CA ARG A 45 11.76 24.13 7.76
C ARG A 45 11.17 23.42 6.53
N TYR A 46 10.69 24.14 5.51
CA TYR A 46 10.24 23.56 4.24
C TYR A 46 11.43 23.03 3.42
N ARG A 47 11.97 21.89 3.84
CA ARG A 47 13.15 21.20 3.27
C ARG A 47 13.03 19.69 3.46
N ALA A 48 13.82 18.92 2.71
CA ALA A 48 13.93 17.47 2.84
C ALA A 48 12.56 16.74 2.88
N TRP A 49 12.29 15.96 3.93
CA TRP A 49 11.05 15.19 4.07
C TRP A 49 9.80 16.05 4.25
N VAL A 50 9.93 17.23 4.87
CA VAL A 50 8.83 18.19 5.00
C VAL A 50 8.46 18.72 3.62
N PHE A 51 9.46 19.08 2.81
CA PHE A 51 9.24 19.47 1.41
C PHE A 51 8.53 18.36 0.64
N ALA A 52 9.07 17.14 0.67
CA ALA A 52 8.51 16.02 -0.09
C ALA A 52 7.03 15.73 0.28
N CYS A 53 6.69 15.75 1.57
CA CYS A 53 5.31 15.51 2.01
C CYS A 53 4.36 16.65 1.60
N ALA A 54 4.74 17.89 1.90
CA ALA A 54 3.88 19.06 1.65
C ALA A 54 3.74 19.36 0.15
N ASP A 55 4.79 19.17 -0.65
CA ASP A 55 4.75 19.35 -2.11
C ASP A 55 3.88 18.28 -2.80
N LEU A 56 4.04 17.01 -2.41
CA LEU A 56 3.20 15.92 -2.91
C LEU A 56 1.71 16.18 -2.63
N LEU A 57 1.38 16.58 -1.41
CA LEU A 57 0.00 16.86 -1.01
C LEU A 57 -0.55 18.11 -1.69
N ALA A 58 0.24 19.18 -1.76
CA ALA A 58 -0.17 20.41 -2.43
C ALA A 58 -0.46 20.15 -3.92
N THR A 59 0.43 19.43 -4.59
CA THR A 59 0.27 19.04 -6.00
C THR A 59 -0.93 18.13 -6.20
N ALA A 60 -1.10 17.11 -5.35
CA ALA A 60 -2.24 16.19 -5.43
C ALA A 60 -3.57 16.94 -5.22
N CYS A 61 -3.63 17.82 -4.22
CA CYS A 61 -4.83 18.63 -3.98
C CYS A 61 -5.09 19.63 -5.11
N ALA A 62 -4.06 20.33 -5.63
CA ALA A 62 -4.21 21.33 -6.69
C ALA A 62 -4.61 20.72 -8.05
N SER A 63 -4.28 19.44 -8.28
CA SER A 63 -4.62 18.74 -9.52
C SER A 63 -6.09 18.32 -9.62
N VAL A 64 -6.84 18.35 -8.51
CA VAL A 64 -8.25 17.93 -8.50
C VAL A 64 -9.12 19.05 -9.09
N PRO A 65 -9.92 18.80 -10.13
CA PRO A 65 -10.75 19.85 -10.74
C PRO A 65 -11.77 20.44 -9.76
N LEU A 66 -11.88 21.77 -9.73
CA LEU A 66 -12.93 22.49 -9.02
C LEU A 66 -14.01 22.91 -10.02
N ARG A 67 -15.26 22.52 -9.76
CA ARG A 67 -16.41 22.85 -10.61
C ARG A 67 -17.36 23.77 -9.88
N VAL A 68 -18.15 24.52 -10.65
CA VAL A 68 -19.18 25.42 -10.14
C VAL A 68 -20.53 24.95 -10.63
N TYR A 69 -21.43 24.74 -9.68
CA TYR A 69 -22.79 24.31 -9.92
C TYR A 69 -23.78 25.39 -9.54
N VAL A 70 -24.89 25.47 -10.26
CA VAL A 70 -26.06 26.23 -9.83
C VAL A 70 -27.15 25.26 -9.40
N MET A 71 -27.57 25.37 -8.15
CA MET A 71 -28.60 24.52 -7.55
C MET A 71 -29.99 25.09 -7.83
N ARG A 72 -30.94 24.24 -8.24
CA ARG A 72 -32.30 24.65 -8.62
C ARG A 72 -33.37 23.89 -7.84
N GLY A 73 -34.25 24.63 -7.17
CA GLY A 73 -35.46 24.07 -6.55
C GLY A 73 -36.64 23.96 -7.52
N THR A 74 -37.72 23.32 -7.07
CA THR A 74 -38.94 23.10 -7.87
C THR A 74 -39.48 24.41 -8.44
N GLY A 75 -39.67 24.48 -9.75
CA GLY A 75 -40.25 25.65 -10.43
C GLY A 75 -39.30 26.82 -10.70
N GLN A 76 -38.02 26.73 -10.33
CA GLN A 76 -37.03 27.76 -10.69
C GLN A 76 -36.60 27.65 -12.16
N ALA A 77 -36.68 28.76 -12.88
CA ALA A 77 -36.31 28.83 -14.30
C ALA A 77 -34.82 28.52 -14.53
N LYS A 78 -34.51 27.89 -15.67
CA LYS A 78 -33.13 27.64 -16.12
C LYS A 78 -32.30 28.91 -16.13
N THR A 79 -31.02 28.79 -15.81
CA THR A 79 -30.10 29.91 -15.92
C THR A 79 -29.88 30.25 -17.40
N LYS A 80 -30.56 31.30 -17.90
CA LYS A 80 -30.36 31.78 -19.29
C LYS A 80 -29.17 32.74 -19.42
N ARG A 81 -28.59 33.15 -18.29
CA ARG A 81 -27.57 34.20 -18.22
C ARG A 81 -26.17 33.69 -18.55
N PHE A 82 -25.89 32.41 -18.28
CA PHE A 82 -24.58 31.80 -18.48
C PHE A 82 -24.74 30.40 -19.08
N PRO A 83 -23.81 29.96 -19.95
CA PRO A 83 -23.75 28.58 -20.42
C PRO A 83 -23.66 27.58 -19.27
N ALA A 84 -24.55 26.58 -19.30
CA ALA A 84 -24.64 25.55 -18.27
C ALA A 84 -25.02 24.20 -18.89
N VAL A 85 -24.50 23.12 -18.31
CA VAL A 85 -24.78 21.74 -18.71
C VAL A 85 -25.58 21.05 -17.59
N PRO A 86 -26.69 20.38 -17.89
CA PRO A 86 -27.42 19.60 -16.89
C PRO A 86 -26.52 18.53 -16.25
N VAL A 87 -26.60 18.35 -14.93
CA VAL A 87 -25.86 17.28 -14.26
C VAL A 87 -26.65 15.99 -14.22
N ASP A 88 -25.96 14.84 -14.19
CA ASP A 88 -26.61 13.55 -14.01
C ASP A 88 -27.08 13.31 -12.56
N ALA A 89 -27.97 12.33 -12.38
CA ALA A 89 -28.51 11.98 -11.07
C ALA A 89 -27.43 11.52 -10.07
N ARG A 90 -26.34 10.90 -10.56
CA ARG A 90 -25.20 10.46 -9.74
C ARG A 90 -24.48 11.66 -9.13
N THR A 91 -24.18 12.67 -9.93
CA THR A 91 -23.51 13.90 -9.52
C THR A 91 -24.37 14.69 -8.56
N LEU A 92 -25.67 14.83 -8.84
CA LEU A 92 -26.59 15.49 -7.92
C LEU A 92 -26.66 14.78 -6.56
N ARG A 93 -26.69 13.44 -6.54
CA ARG A 93 -26.66 12.65 -5.29
C ARG A 93 -25.34 12.84 -4.55
N ARG A 94 -24.21 12.87 -5.26
CA ARG A 94 -22.89 13.15 -4.68
C ARG A 94 -22.87 14.51 -4.01
N LEU A 95 -23.31 15.58 -4.69
CA LEU A 95 -23.39 16.93 -4.13
C LEU A 95 -24.27 16.98 -2.87
N LYS A 96 -25.39 16.24 -2.87
CA LYS A 96 -26.28 16.16 -1.70
C LYS A 96 -25.71 15.34 -0.54
N GLY A 97 -24.77 14.43 -0.79
CA GLY A 97 -24.17 13.55 0.23
C GLY A 97 -22.75 13.93 0.66
N ALA A 98 -22.04 14.74 -0.12
CA ALA A 98 -20.64 15.08 0.13
C ALA A 98 -20.50 16.03 1.33
N PRO A 99 -19.55 15.79 2.26
CA PRO A 99 -19.38 16.62 3.46
C PRO A 99 -19.18 18.11 3.19
N GLY A 100 -18.55 18.49 2.07
CA GLY A 100 -18.26 19.89 1.78
C GLY A 100 -19.42 20.67 1.16
N THR A 101 -20.45 20.00 0.63
CA THR A 101 -21.62 20.64 0.00
C THR A 101 -22.96 20.31 0.66
N ALA A 102 -23.09 19.16 1.32
CA ALA A 102 -24.38 18.67 1.86
C ALA A 102 -25.00 19.57 2.93
N TRP A 103 -24.21 20.39 3.62
CA TRP A 103 -24.69 21.33 4.64
C TRP A 103 -25.38 22.56 4.02
N ILE A 104 -25.10 22.88 2.76
CA ILE A 104 -25.56 24.09 2.06
C ILE A 104 -27.07 24.00 1.80
N GLY A 105 -27.81 25.04 2.19
CA GLY A 105 -29.27 25.09 2.05
C GLY A 105 -29.74 24.94 0.60
N ALA A 106 -29.04 25.59 -0.35
CA ALA A 106 -29.33 25.50 -1.77
C ALA A 106 -29.20 24.06 -2.31
N VAL A 107 -28.26 23.27 -1.79
CA VAL A 107 -28.07 21.86 -2.17
C VAL A 107 -29.20 20.98 -1.62
N LYS A 108 -29.57 21.17 -0.36
CA LYS A 108 -30.64 20.39 0.30
C LYS A 108 -31.99 20.55 -0.39
N GLY A 109 -32.34 21.77 -0.78
CA GLY A 109 -33.63 22.11 -1.39
C GLY A 109 -33.66 22.00 -2.92
N ALA A 110 -32.58 21.55 -3.56
CA ALA A 110 -32.53 21.44 -5.01
C ALA A 110 -33.15 20.13 -5.50
N ASP A 111 -33.94 20.19 -6.56
CA ASP A 111 -34.40 19.02 -7.30
C ASP A 111 -33.49 18.71 -8.48
N ASP A 112 -32.76 19.73 -8.96
CA ASP A 112 -31.90 19.66 -10.13
C ASP A 112 -30.67 20.58 -9.95
N ALA A 113 -29.62 20.33 -10.72
CA ALA A 113 -28.43 21.17 -10.76
C ALA A 113 -27.88 21.28 -12.19
N GLU A 114 -27.22 22.40 -12.47
CA GLU A 114 -26.53 22.61 -13.74
C GLU A 114 -25.07 22.97 -13.44
N GLU A 115 -24.13 22.34 -14.12
CA GLU A 115 -22.71 22.72 -14.09
C GLU A 115 -22.52 23.94 -14.98
N LEU A 116 -21.96 25.01 -14.41
CA LEU A 116 -21.61 26.20 -15.18
C LEU A 116 -20.30 25.96 -15.92
N THR A 117 -20.27 26.21 -17.22
CA THR A 117 -19.04 26.11 -18.02
C THR A 117 -18.34 27.46 -18.17
N GLU A 118 -19.11 28.56 -18.04
CA GLU A 118 -18.62 29.93 -18.06
C GLU A 118 -19.33 30.74 -16.95
N HIS A 119 -18.55 31.40 -16.10
CA HIS A 119 -19.05 32.26 -15.03
C HIS A 119 -17.92 33.18 -14.53
N PRO A 120 -18.19 34.41 -14.07
CA PRO A 120 -17.16 35.27 -13.48
C PRO A 120 -16.35 34.60 -12.37
N ALA A 121 -16.99 33.76 -11.54
CA ALA A 121 -16.31 32.97 -10.52
C ALA A 121 -15.32 31.93 -11.09
N LEU A 122 -15.62 31.32 -12.24
CA LEU A 122 -14.69 30.41 -12.91
C LEU A 122 -13.52 31.17 -13.53
N ASN A 123 -13.79 32.36 -14.09
CA ASN A 123 -12.74 33.22 -14.62
C ASN A 123 -11.78 33.68 -13.51
N LEU A 124 -12.34 34.07 -12.36
CA LEU A 124 -11.56 34.40 -11.16
C LEU A 124 -10.65 33.23 -10.76
N LEU A 125 -11.15 32.00 -10.74
CA LEU A 125 -10.30 30.86 -10.34
C LEU A 125 -9.22 30.55 -11.37
N ARG A 126 -9.53 30.62 -12.68
CA ARG A 126 -8.56 30.34 -13.75
C ARG A 126 -7.41 31.36 -13.76
N GLN A 127 -7.74 32.64 -13.65
CA GLN A 127 -6.80 33.74 -13.57
C GLN A 127 -7.04 34.51 -12.28
N VAL A 128 -6.41 34.00 -11.22
CA VAL A 128 -6.62 34.42 -9.83
C VAL A 128 -6.21 35.88 -9.62
N ASN A 129 -5.09 36.26 -10.19
CA ASN A 129 -4.58 37.61 -10.26
C ASN A 129 -3.65 37.73 -11.49
N PRO A 130 -3.09 38.91 -11.80
CA PRO A 130 -2.21 39.07 -12.96
C PRO A 130 -0.93 38.21 -12.95
N HIS A 131 -0.59 37.59 -11.82
CA HIS A 131 0.66 36.86 -11.63
C HIS A 131 0.49 35.36 -11.39
N HIS A 132 -0.67 34.92 -10.92
CA HIS A 132 -0.89 33.53 -10.51
C HIS A 132 -2.13 32.93 -11.18
N ASN A 133 -1.99 31.67 -11.58
CA ASN A 133 -3.10 30.84 -12.03
C ASN A 133 -3.74 30.04 -10.87
N GLU A 134 -4.78 29.27 -11.20
CA GLU A 134 -5.49 28.43 -10.23
C GLU A 134 -4.57 27.45 -9.49
N TYR A 135 -3.73 26.73 -10.25
CA TYR A 135 -2.87 25.68 -9.73
C TYR A 135 -1.83 26.24 -8.76
N GLU A 136 -1.15 27.33 -9.12
CA GLU A 136 -0.16 27.99 -8.27
C GLU A 136 -0.77 28.50 -6.96
N THR A 137 -1.95 29.13 -7.06
CA THR A 137 -2.68 29.65 -5.90
C THR A 137 -3.07 28.52 -4.95
N ARG A 138 -3.64 27.43 -5.47
CA ARG A 138 -4.08 26.28 -4.67
C ARG A 138 -2.90 25.54 -4.07
N SER A 139 -1.84 25.28 -4.84
CA SER A 139 -0.61 24.66 -4.35
C SER A 139 -0.04 25.47 -3.18
N LEU A 140 0.13 26.79 -3.34
CA LEU A 140 0.63 27.65 -2.27
C LEU A 140 -0.29 27.66 -1.03
N THR A 141 -1.60 27.62 -1.23
CA THR A 141 -2.59 27.57 -0.13
C THR A 141 -2.42 26.30 0.70
N HIS A 142 -2.34 25.14 0.04
CA HIS A 142 -2.11 23.87 0.73
C HIS A 142 -0.74 23.82 1.39
N THR A 143 0.31 24.33 0.75
CA THR A 143 1.65 24.45 1.36
C THR A 143 1.61 25.29 2.63
N MET A 144 0.93 26.45 2.63
CA MET A 144 0.83 27.30 3.83
C MET A 144 0.06 26.63 4.96
N LEU A 145 -1.04 25.92 4.65
CA LEU A 145 -1.79 25.12 5.63
C LEU A 145 -0.94 24.01 6.22
N ASP A 146 -0.21 23.27 5.39
CA ASP A 146 0.60 22.14 5.82
C ASP A 146 1.83 22.58 6.64
N LEU A 147 2.38 23.77 6.35
CA LEU A 147 3.50 24.35 7.11
C LEU A 147 3.05 25.05 8.38
N THR A 148 2.12 26.00 8.29
CA THR A 148 1.79 26.93 9.39
C THR A 148 0.43 26.66 10.04
N GLY A 149 -0.42 25.87 9.39
CA GLY A 149 -1.78 25.56 9.88
C GLY A 149 -2.82 26.54 9.37
N ASP A 150 -2.36 27.63 8.76
CA ASP A 150 -3.16 28.74 8.29
C ASP A 150 -2.82 29.07 6.85
N ALA A 151 -3.83 29.49 6.08
CA ALA A 151 -3.66 30.16 4.80
C ALA A 151 -4.73 31.25 4.66
N TYR A 152 -4.41 32.31 3.92
CA TYR A 152 -5.25 33.50 3.84
C TYR A 152 -5.35 33.95 2.40
N TRP A 153 -6.57 34.21 1.93
CA TRP A 153 -6.82 34.86 0.64
C TRP A 153 -7.43 36.22 0.87
N TYR A 154 -6.74 37.27 0.43
CA TYR A 154 -7.36 38.58 0.26
C TYR A 154 -8.23 38.58 -0.99
N VAL A 155 -9.49 38.98 -0.84
CA VAL A 155 -10.49 39.04 -1.91
C VAL A 155 -10.63 40.49 -2.34
N TYR A 156 -10.06 40.82 -3.49
CA TYR A 156 -10.26 42.12 -4.10
C TYR A 156 -11.57 42.11 -4.90
N ALA A 157 -12.45 43.06 -4.61
CA ALA A 157 -13.69 43.26 -5.33
C ALA A 157 -13.59 44.47 -6.26
N ASP A 158 -14.21 44.36 -7.44
CA ASP A 158 -14.30 45.47 -8.38
C ASP A 158 -15.24 46.59 -7.89
N ALA A 159 -15.40 47.64 -8.69
CA ALA A 159 -16.27 48.77 -8.37
C ALA A 159 -17.76 48.40 -8.17
N LEU A 160 -18.18 47.21 -8.60
CA LEU A 160 -19.54 46.68 -8.43
C LEU A 160 -19.64 45.74 -7.22
N GLY A 161 -18.56 45.58 -6.45
CA GLY A 161 -18.49 44.67 -5.29
C GLY A 161 -18.38 43.20 -5.68
N VAL A 162 -18.09 42.88 -6.93
CA VAL A 162 -17.93 41.51 -7.40
C VAL A 162 -16.46 41.10 -7.25
N PRO A 163 -16.15 39.95 -6.63
CA PRO A 163 -14.76 39.50 -6.52
C PRO A 163 -14.11 39.34 -7.89
N SER A 164 -12.97 40.01 -8.09
CA SER A 164 -12.25 40.07 -9.37
C SER A 164 -10.81 39.59 -9.27
N GLU A 165 -10.20 39.62 -8.08
CA GLU A 165 -8.88 39.02 -7.85
C GLU A 165 -8.79 38.35 -6.47
N LEU A 166 -7.96 37.31 -6.36
CA LEU A 166 -7.59 36.72 -5.07
C LEU A 166 -6.07 36.79 -4.89
N TRP A 167 -5.64 37.12 -3.69
CA TRP A 167 -4.22 37.21 -3.35
C TRP A 167 -3.92 36.33 -2.14
N VAL A 168 -3.05 35.33 -2.33
CA VAL A 168 -2.59 34.49 -1.22
C VAL A 168 -1.65 35.31 -0.34
N LEU A 169 -2.10 35.64 0.87
CA LEU A 169 -1.28 36.30 1.87
C LEU A 169 -0.48 35.24 2.60
N ARG A 170 0.86 35.33 2.50
CA ARG A 170 1.76 34.40 3.17
C ARG A 170 1.58 34.46 4.67
N SER A 171 1.26 33.33 5.30
CA SER A 171 0.79 33.26 6.69
C SER A 171 1.76 33.87 7.69
N GLN A 172 3.08 33.69 7.50
CA GLN A 172 4.11 34.24 8.36
C GLN A 172 4.14 35.78 8.43
N TRP A 173 3.45 36.47 7.51
CA TRP A 173 3.32 37.92 7.49
C TRP A 173 1.91 38.40 7.82
N VAL A 174 1.00 37.50 8.19
CA VAL A 174 -0.36 37.82 8.60
C VAL A 174 -0.48 37.77 10.12
N ARG A 175 -1.09 38.81 10.69
CA ARG A 175 -1.46 38.85 12.11
C ARG A 175 -2.95 39.07 12.25
N ILE A 176 -3.60 38.20 13.01
CA ILE A 176 -5.03 38.32 13.32
C ILE A 176 -5.21 39.43 14.37
N VAL A 177 -6.28 40.21 14.23
CA VAL A 177 -6.69 41.21 15.23
C VAL A 177 -7.96 40.71 15.94
N PRO A 178 -7.82 40.06 17.12
CA PRO A 178 -8.94 39.53 17.87
C PRO A 178 -9.96 40.61 18.24
N SER A 179 -11.22 40.22 18.33
CA SER A 179 -12.31 41.07 18.79
C SER A 179 -13.17 40.33 19.81
N ALA A 180 -13.52 40.99 20.91
CA ALA A 180 -14.47 40.43 21.87
C ALA A 180 -15.91 40.37 21.30
N ALA A 181 -16.24 41.28 20.36
CA ALA A 181 -17.57 41.36 19.77
C ALA A 181 -17.74 40.43 18.55
N GLU A 182 -16.73 40.39 17.68
CA GLU A 182 -16.81 39.73 16.35
C GLU A 182 -15.89 38.51 16.22
N PHE A 183 -15.24 38.10 17.31
CA PHE A 183 -14.15 37.11 17.35
C PHE A 183 -12.87 37.55 16.62
N ILE A 184 -12.96 38.03 15.38
CA ILE A 184 -11.88 38.62 14.58
C ILE A 184 -12.37 39.93 13.96
N SER A 185 -11.71 41.05 14.26
CA SER A 185 -12.03 42.38 13.67
C SER A 185 -11.32 42.66 12.34
N GLY A 186 -10.32 41.85 11.99
CA GLY A 186 -9.52 42.07 10.79
C GLY A 186 -8.15 41.42 10.87
N TYR A 187 -7.35 41.68 9.84
CA TYR A 187 -6.03 41.10 9.63
C TYR A 187 -5.02 42.20 9.31
N VAL A 188 -3.78 42.04 9.77
CA VAL A 188 -2.67 42.93 9.41
C VAL A 188 -1.65 42.13 8.64
N PHE A 189 -1.35 42.55 7.42
CA PHE A 189 -0.38 41.91 6.54
C PHE A 189 0.84 42.79 6.32
N GLY A 190 2.03 42.19 6.35
CA GLY A 190 3.27 42.83 5.94
C GLY A 190 4.42 42.65 6.94
N TYR A 191 5.58 43.19 6.59
CA TYR A 191 6.81 43.04 7.35
C TYR A 191 7.40 44.41 7.74
N GLY A 192 7.91 44.50 8.97
CA GLY A 192 8.50 45.74 9.48
C GLY A 192 7.50 46.90 9.56
N GLN A 193 7.82 48.01 8.90
CA GLN A 193 7.03 49.24 8.84
C GLN A 193 5.97 49.24 7.74
N ASN A 194 6.08 48.35 6.74
CA ASN A 194 5.13 48.26 5.63
C ASN A 194 4.02 47.29 6.00
N ARG A 195 3.01 47.77 6.74
CA ARG A 195 1.86 46.98 7.18
C ARG A 195 0.57 47.55 6.60
N VAL A 196 -0.28 46.66 6.13
CA VAL A 196 -1.63 46.99 5.64
C VAL A 196 -2.63 46.27 6.52
N ARG A 197 -3.70 46.96 6.92
CA ARG A 197 -4.82 46.36 7.62
C ARG A 197 -5.92 46.03 6.61
N PHE A 198 -6.50 44.85 6.75
CA PHE A 198 -7.68 44.37 6.05
C PHE A 198 -8.80 44.13 7.06
N ASP A 199 -10.03 44.36 6.62
CA ASP A 199 -11.22 44.00 7.39
C ASP A 199 -11.46 42.50 7.34
N ALA A 200 -12.21 41.97 8.30
CA ALA A 200 -12.43 40.53 8.42
C ALA A 200 -13.13 39.94 7.17
N GLU A 201 -14.02 40.71 6.54
CA GLU A 201 -14.76 40.29 5.34
C GLU A 201 -13.90 40.29 4.07
N GLU A 202 -12.76 40.99 4.06
CA GLU A 202 -11.86 41.04 2.91
C GLU A 202 -10.96 39.81 2.81
N VAL A 203 -10.83 39.02 3.88
CA VAL A 203 -9.89 37.91 3.96
C VAL A 203 -10.61 36.59 4.24
N ILE A 204 -10.44 35.62 3.35
CA ILE A 204 -10.84 34.24 3.60
C ILE A 204 -9.70 33.55 4.35
N HIS A 205 -9.96 33.14 5.59
CA HIS A 205 -9.01 32.40 6.43
C HIS A 205 -9.31 30.90 6.43
N PHE A 206 -8.40 30.14 5.84
CA PHE A 206 -8.36 28.69 5.89
C PHE A 206 -7.49 28.27 7.07
N LYS A 207 -8.00 27.38 7.92
CA LYS A 207 -7.34 27.02 9.17
C LYS A 207 -7.61 25.57 9.56
N TYR A 208 -6.57 24.86 9.96
CA TYR A 208 -6.71 23.57 10.64
C TYR A 208 -7.16 23.73 12.10
N PRO A 209 -7.89 22.76 12.66
CA PRO A 209 -8.32 22.82 14.05
C PRO A 209 -7.11 22.88 14.99
N HIS A 210 -7.19 23.76 15.98
CA HIS A 210 -6.15 23.93 16.99
C HIS A 210 -6.78 23.84 18.39
N PRO A 211 -6.32 22.93 19.27
CA PRO A 211 -7.00 22.65 20.53
C PRO A 211 -6.81 23.72 21.61
N THR A 212 -5.72 24.51 21.53
CA THR A 212 -5.36 25.50 22.56
C THR A 212 -5.29 26.94 22.05
N ASP A 213 -5.25 27.18 20.73
CA ASP A 213 -5.31 28.52 20.13
C ASP A 213 -6.60 28.67 19.29
N PRO A 214 -7.53 29.54 19.69
CA PRO A 214 -8.77 29.75 18.95
C PRO A 214 -8.57 30.53 17.64
N TRP A 215 -7.48 31.27 17.48
CA TRP A 215 -7.22 32.13 16.32
C TRP A 215 -6.38 31.46 15.25
N TYR A 216 -5.32 30.74 15.60
CA TYR A 216 -4.38 30.13 14.64
C TYR A 216 -4.59 28.62 14.47
N GLY A 217 -4.13 28.05 13.36
CA GLY A 217 -4.24 26.63 13.05
C GLY A 217 -3.08 25.78 13.56
N TRP A 218 -3.33 24.48 13.75
CA TRP A 218 -2.27 23.52 14.09
C TRP A 218 -1.88 22.70 12.87
N SER A 219 -0.65 22.88 12.39
CA SER A 219 -0.18 22.21 11.17
C SER A 219 0.35 20.80 11.42
N PRO A 220 0.36 19.94 10.38
CA PRO A 220 1.12 18.69 10.39
C PRO A 220 2.59 18.89 10.77
N LEU A 221 3.21 19.99 10.32
CA LEU A 221 4.58 20.34 10.72
C LEU A 221 4.71 20.59 12.22
N ALA A 222 3.76 21.33 12.82
CA ALA A 222 3.73 21.58 14.26
C ALA A 222 3.58 20.26 15.04
N ALA A 223 2.72 19.35 14.56
CA ALA A 223 2.56 18.03 15.15
C ALA A 223 3.85 17.18 15.06
N ALA A 224 4.60 17.29 13.97
CA ALA A 224 5.86 16.57 13.75
C ALA A 224 7.11 17.31 14.24
N ALA A 225 6.99 18.43 14.97
CA ALA A 225 8.11 19.34 15.24
C ALA A 225 9.32 18.67 15.91
N TYR A 226 9.10 17.69 16.80
CA TYR A 226 10.20 16.93 17.42
C TYR A 226 10.89 15.97 16.45
N ALA A 227 10.14 15.31 15.58
CA ALA A 227 10.69 14.43 14.56
C ALA A 227 11.51 15.24 13.54
N VAL A 228 10.98 16.39 13.09
CA VAL A 228 11.69 17.31 12.19
C VAL A 228 12.97 17.80 12.84
N ARG A 229 12.92 18.29 14.08
CA ARG A 229 14.13 18.73 14.81
C ARG A 229 15.15 17.61 14.98
N ARG A 230 14.70 16.37 15.21
CA ARG A 230 15.58 15.21 15.25
C ARG A 230 16.28 14.99 13.91
N ASN A 231 15.53 15.06 12.81
CA ASN A 231 16.11 14.95 11.46
C ASN A 231 17.15 16.04 11.21
N GLU A 232 16.84 17.29 11.56
CA GLU A 232 17.77 18.41 11.40
C GLU A 232 19.05 18.23 12.22
N ASN A 233 18.93 17.83 13.49
CA ASN A 233 20.09 17.55 14.33
C ASN A 233 20.95 16.41 13.76
N MET A 234 20.33 15.42 13.11
CA MET A 234 21.03 14.35 12.42
C MET A 234 21.76 14.87 11.18
N ASP A 235 21.10 15.68 10.35
CA ASP A 235 21.70 16.32 9.18
C ASP A 235 22.91 17.19 9.59
N GLU A 236 22.76 18.02 10.63
CA GLU A 236 23.84 18.85 11.18
C GLU A 236 24.99 18.02 11.74
N SER A 237 24.68 16.93 12.45
CA SER A 237 25.69 16.04 13.02
C SER A 237 26.47 15.31 11.93
N GLU A 238 25.79 14.84 10.88
CA GLU A 238 26.41 14.18 9.73
C GLU A 238 27.26 15.16 8.91
N GLU A 239 26.75 16.37 8.66
CA GLU A 239 27.49 17.41 7.96
C GLU A 239 28.73 17.81 8.75
N ALA A 240 28.61 18.00 10.07
CA ALA A 240 29.74 18.28 10.95
C ALA A 240 30.74 17.12 10.96
N LEU A 241 30.26 15.87 11.04
CA LEU A 241 31.10 14.68 10.96
C LEU A 241 31.88 14.67 9.63
N GLN A 242 31.21 14.92 8.52
CA GLN A 242 31.82 14.88 7.19
C GLN A 242 32.80 16.04 6.94
N LYS A 243 32.48 17.24 7.42
CA LYS A 243 33.35 18.44 7.37
C LYS A 243 34.58 18.30 8.25
N ASN A 244 34.43 17.73 9.45
CA ASN A 244 35.52 17.58 10.43
C ASN A 244 36.38 16.33 10.20
N GLY A 245 36.15 15.56 9.13
CA GLY A 245 37.02 14.45 8.75
C GLY A 245 36.58 13.06 9.21
N ALA A 246 35.29 12.86 9.48
CA ALA A 246 34.58 11.59 9.68
C ALA A 246 35.26 10.61 10.65
N VAL A 247 34.96 10.74 11.95
CA VAL A 247 35.57 9.97 13.04
C VAL A 247 37.09 10.20 13.08
N PRO A 248 37.77 10.25 14.22
CA PRO A 248 39.22 10.14 14.17
C PRO A 248 39.52 8.81 13.46
N GLU A 249 40.04 8.82 12.23
CA GLU A 249 40.32 7.58 11.47
C GLU A 249 41.18 6.61 12.28
N GLY A 250 41.90 7.14 13.27
CA GLY A 250 42.66 6.41 14.25
C GLY A 250 43.36 7.32 15.24
N VAL A 251 44.04 6.70 16.20
CA VAL A 251 44.93 7.38 17.14
C VAL A 251 46.35 6.97 16.79
N VAL A 252 47.26 7.96 16.75
CA VAL A 252 48.69 7.73 16.64
C VAL A 252 49.26 7.49 18.04
N ARG A 253 49.84 6.31 18.28
CA ARG A 253 50.48 5.93 19.55
C ARG A 253 52.00 5.92 19.37
N TYR A 254 52.70 6.66 20.22
CA TYR A 254 54.16 6.62 20.32
C TYR A 254 54.61 5.64 21.40
N LYS A 255 55.52 4.72 21.07
CA LYS A 255 56.06 3.72 22.01
C LYS A 255 57.35 4.15 22.69
N GLY A 256 58.07 5.13 22.15
CA GLY A 256 59.39 5.56 22.65
C GLY A 256 59.39 6.39 23.94
N GLY A 257 58.25 6.59 24.60
CA GLY A 257 58.15 7.26 25.91
C GLY A 257 57.12 8.41 25.96
N LYS A 258 57.34 9.38 26.86
CA LYS A 258 56.47 10.57 27.00
C LYS A 258 56.97 11.70 26.11
N LEU A 259 56.12 12.15 25.19
CA LEU A 259 56.33 13.39 24.43
C LEU A 259 56.15 14.61 25.34
N SER A 260 56.96 15.65 25.15
CA SER A 260 56.72 16.96 25.76
C SER A 260 55.43 17.59 25.19
N PRO A 261 54.81 18.57 25.88
CA PRO A 261 53.66 19.30 25.36
C PRO A 261 53.92 19.97 24.01
N GLU A 262 55.14 20.48 23.80
CA GLU A 262 55.57 21.11 22.54
C GLU A 262 55.69 20.07 21.43
N GLN A 263 56.37 18.96 21.69
CA GLN A 263 56.53 17.86 20.73
C GLN A 263 55.19 17.26 20.31
N ARG A 264 54.25 17.11 21.25
CA ARG A 264 52.90 16.63 20.95
C ARG A 264 52.16 17.57 20.00
N ARG A 265 52.21 18.89 20.24
CA ARG A 265 51.58 19.88 19.37
C ARG A 265 52.18 19.90 17.97
N GLU A 266 53.50 19.74 17.88
CA GLU A 266 54.21 19.71 16.60
C GLU A 266 53.81 18.48 15.78
N VAL A 267 53.73 17.31 16.42
CA VAL A 267 53.22 16.07 15.79
C VAL A 267 51.74 16.22 15.38
N GLU A 268 50.89 16.78 16.23
CA GLU A 268 49.47 17.04 15.90
C GLU A 268 49.34 17.98 14.69
N GLN A 269 50.16 19.04 14.61
CA GLN A 269 50.16 19.96 13.46
C GLN A 269 50.66 19.29 12.18
N GLN A 270 51.75 18.53 12.26
CA GLN A 270 52.28 17.79 11.10
C GLN A 270 51.26 16.76 10.60
N TRP A 271 50.58 16.06 11.50
CA TRP A 271 49.55 15.08 11.15
C TRP A 271 48.32 15.75 10.52
N THR A 272 47.85 16.85 11.11
CA THR A 272 46.74 17.65 10.58
C THR A 272 47.08 18.25 9.21
N GLN A 273 48.31 18.71 8.99
CA GLN A 273 48.74 19.14 7.65
C GLN A 273 48.85 17.98 6.66
N ALA A 274 49.35 16.82 7.09
CA ALA A 274 49.58 15.70 6.20
C ALA A 274 48.28 15.00 5.74
N LEU A 275 47.32 14.83 6.63
CA LEU A 275 46.09 14.04 6.40
C LEU A 275 44.81 14.88 6.44
N GLY A 276 44.86 16.09 6.97
CA GLY A 276 43.69 16.97 7.08
C GLY A 276 43.17 17.42 5.72
N GLY A 277 41.87 17.20 5.51
CA GLY A 277 41.09 17.74 4.41
C GLY A 277 40.71 16.74 3.31
N PRO A 278 39.67 17.04 2.51
CA PRO A 278 39.04 16.06 1.59
C PRO A 278 39.99 15.49 0.53
N ARG A 279 40.98 16.27 0.08
CA ARG A 279 41.94 15.90 -0.99
C ARG A 279 43.13 15.06 -0.50
N ARG A 280 43.28 14.88 0.81
CA ARG A 280 44.40 14.16 1.43
C ARG A 280 43.99 12.81 2.04
N ARG A 281 42.68 12.52 2.08
CA ARG A 281 42.12 11.21 2.48
C ARG A 281 42.63 10.08 1.58
N GLY A 282 42.91 8.92 2.17
CA GLY A 282 43.38 7.72 1.45
C GLY A 282 44.88 7.72 1.08
N ARG A 283 45.67 8.70 1.54
CA ARG A 283 47.12 8.71 1.32
C ARG A 283 47.82 7.77 2.30
N ILE A 284 48.53 6.79 1.76
CA ILE A 284 49.36 5.88 2.55
C ILE A 284 50.59 6.64 3.05
N ARG A 285 50.88 6.51 4.35
CA ARG A 285 52.08 7.06 4.99
C ARG A 285 52.86 5.95 5.66
N VAL A 286 54.18 6.01 5.48
CA VAL A 286 55.13 5.14 6.19
C VAL A 286 55.46 5.83 7.52
N MET A 287 55.41 5.07 8.61
CA MET A 287 55.74 5.54 9.96
C MET A 287 57.02 4.82 10.42
N ASP A 288 57.82 5.50 11.25
CA ASP A 288 59.00 4.91 11.87
C ASP A 288 58.60 3.87 12.93
N GLU A 289 59.53 2.99 13.31
CA GLU A 289 59.29 1.77 14.11
C GLU A 289 58.60 2.02 15.47
N ASP A 290 58.79 3.20 16.06
CA ASP A 290 58.24 3.58 17.36
C ASP A 290 56.81 4.13 17.30
N TRP A 291 56.23 4.28 16.11
CA TRP A 291 54.90 4.85 15.93
C TRP A 291 53.91 3.83 15.40
N GLU A 292 52.77 3.70 16.08
CA GLU A 292 51.66 2.85 15.65
C GLU A 292 50.41 3.66 15.34
N TRP A 293 49.77 3.33 14.21
CA TRP A 293 48.43 3.80 13.89
C TRP A 293 47.40 2.77 14.34
N GLN A 294 46.52 3.17 15.24
CA GLN A 294 45.37 2.37 15.64
C GLN A 294 44.11 2.90 14.97
N GLN A 295 43.60 2.20 13.96
CA GLN A 295 42.35 2.56 13.30
C GLN A 295 41.17 2.48 14.28
N LEU A 296 40.38 3.54 14.38
CA LEU A 296 39.10 3.50 15.08
C LEU A 296 38.02 3.17 14.04
N GLY A 297 37.31 2.05 14.25
CA GLY A 297 36.17 1.68 13.41
C GLY A 297 34.96 2.57 13.69
N LEU A 298 33.98 2.54 12.78
CA LEU A 298 32.66 3.11 13.04
C LEU A 298 32.07 2.44 14.30
N SER A 299 31.64 3.25 15.25
CA SER A 299 31.01 2.78 16.47
C SER A 299 29.62 2.19 16.16
N PRO A 300 29.13 1.20 16.94
CA PRO A 300 27.75 0.70 16.82
C PRO A 300 26.67 1.80 16.84
N LYS A 301 26.96 2.93 17.49
CA LYS A 301 26.12 4.13 17.54
C LYS A 301 25.90 4.74 16.15
N GLU A 302 26.87 4.64 15.25
CA GLU A 302 26.80 5.17 13.87
C GLU A 302 25.86 4.37 12.98
N MET A 303 25.80 3.05 13.14
CA MET A 303 24.78 2.22 12.46
C MET A 303 23.37 2.46 13.01
N GLU A 304 23.24 2.88 14.27
CA GLU A 304 21.96 3.22 14.90
C GLU A 304 21.35 4.51 14.31
N TYR A 305 22.17 5.49 13.89
CA TYR A 305 21.70 6.71 13.24
C TYR A 305 20.96 6.45 11.92
N LEU A 306 21.44 5.51 11.08
CA LEU A 306 20.77 5.16 9.82
C LEU A 306 19.37 4.59 10.05
N ARG A 307 19.20 3.72 11.05
CA ARG A 307 17.88 3.20 11.46
C ARG A 307 17.00 4.30 12.04
N GLY A 308 17.58 5.21 12.82
CA GLY A 308 16.90 6.38 13.37
C GLY A 308 16.34 7.33 12.30
N ARG A 309 17.02 7.46 11.15
CA ARG A 309 16.56 8.32 10.05
C ARG A 309 15.31 7.76 9.38
N GLN A 310 15.30 6.45 9.10
CA GLN A 310 14.10 5.79 8.57
C GLN A 310 12.92 5.96 9.53
N TRP A 311 13.10 5.75 10.82
CA TRP A 311 12.03 5.94 11.81
C TRP A 311 11.51 7.39 11.83
N THR A 312 12.42 8.36 11.78
CA THR A 312 12.07 9.79 11.75
C THR A 312 11.30 10.16 10.48
N MET A 313 11.66 9.60 9.33
CA MET A 313 10.89 9.76 8.10
C MET A 313 9.46 9.24 8.25
N LYS A 314 9.27 8.07 8.89
CA LYS A 314 7.92 7.51 9.14
C LYS A 314 7.09 8.39 10.08
N GLU A 315 7.70 8.95 11.13
CA GLU A 315 7.02 9.88 12.05
C GLU A 315 6.56 11.15 11.31
N ILE A 316 7.42 11.74 10.47
CA ILE A 316 7.08 12.92 9.67
C ILE A 316 5.97 12.57 8.67
N ALA A 317 6.14 11.52 7.87
CA ALA A 317 5.17 11.11 6.85
C ALA A 317 3.80 10.79 7.47
N GLY A 318 3.79 10.12 8.63
CA GLY A 318 2.59 9.82 9.40
C GLY A 318 1.80 11.06 9.82
N ALA A 319 2.47 12.14 10.23
CA ALA A 319 1.81 13.40 10.59
C ALA A 319 1.09 14.06 9.40
N TYR A 320 1.62 13.88 8.18
CA TYR A 320 1.02 14.41 6.96
C TYR A 320 -0.03 13.48 6.34
N HIS A 321 -0.14 12.25 6.83
CA HIS A 321 -0.88 11.14 6.22
C HIS A 321 -0.35 10.73 4.85
N VAL A 322 0.95 10.92 4.61
CA VAL A 322 1.63 10.48 3.38
C VAL A 322 2.15 9.06 3.60
N PRO A 323 1.73 8.08 2.78
CA PRO A 323 2.28 6.74 2.85
C PRO A 323 3.78 6.73 2.54
N ILE A 324 4.55 5.95 3.31
CA ILE A 324 6.01 5.83 3.16
C ILE A 324 6.38 5.35 1.75
N GLY A 325 5.56 4.46 1.17
CA GLY A 325 5.77 3.98 -0.18
C GLY A 325 5.76 5.09 -1.25
N MET A 326 5.20 6.27 -0.98
CA MET A 326 5.29 7.41 -1.92
C MET A 326 6.55 8.26 -1.76
N LEU A 327 7.30 8.06 -0.67
CA LEU A 327 8.54 8.78 -0.37
C LEU A 327 9.79 7.92 -0.61
N ASP A 328 9.68 6.61 -0.39
CA ASP A 328 10.79 5.65 -0.55
C ASP A 328 10.80 5.05 -1.97
N THR A 329 11.56 5.67 -2.87
CA THR A 329 11.69 5.22 -4.26
C THR A 329 12.30 3.82 -4.40
N ALA A 330 13.05 3.35 -3.41
CA ALA A 330 13.64 2.00 -3.44
C ALA A 330 12.60 0.91 -3.17
N ASP A 331 11.52 1.24 -2.45
CA ASP A 331 10.41 0.31 -2.15
C ASP A 331 9.36 0.32 -3.27
N VAL A 332 9.12 1.48 -3.92
CA VAL A 332 8.20 1.61 -5.08
C VAL A 332 8.58 0.68 -6.22
N SER A 333 9.86 0.60 -6.55
CA SER A 333 10.36 -0.25 -7.65
C SER A 333 10.20 -1.77 -7.42
N ARG A 334 9.77 -2.17 -6.22
CA ARG A 334 9.56 -3.58 -5.83
C ARG A 334 8.11 -3.88 -5.44
N ALA A 335 7.26 -2.86 -5.31
CA ALA A 335 5.90 -2.99 -4.85
C ALA A 335 4.98 -3.46 -5.99
N PRO A 336 4.13 -4.49 -5.79
CA PRO A 336 3.11 -4.88 -6.76
C PRO A 336 2.17 -3.71 -7.10
N ARG A 337 1.66 -3.65 -8.34
CA ARG A 337 0.75 -2.59 -8.79
C ARG A 337 -0.45 -2.38 -7.88
N ALA A 338 -1.06 -3.46 -7.40
CA ALA A 338 -2.19 -3.40 -6.46
C ALA A 338 -1.82 -2.71 -5.12
N ALA A 339 -0.59 -2.88 -4.65
CA ALA A 339 -0.10 -2.19 -3.45
C ALA A 339 0.09 -0.69 -3.72
N MET A 340 0.52 -0.31 -4.92
CA MET A 340 0.60 1.10 -5.33
C MET A 340 -0.79 1.73 -5.43
N GLU A 341 -1.75 1.05 -6.07
CA GLU A 341 -3.14 1.50 -6.19
C GLU A 341 -3.81 1.65 -4.80
N GLY A 342 -3.56 0.71 -3.88
CA GLY A 342 -4.01 0.82 -2.49
C GLY A 342 -3.37 2.00 -1.74
N THR A 343 -2.11 2.30 -2.03
CA THR A 343 -1.38 3.44 -1.45
C THR A 343 -1.93 4.77 -1.96
N GLU A 344 -2.21 4.87 -3.26
CA GLU A 344 -2.86 6.03 -3.87
C GLU A 344 -4.28 6.23 -3.32
N LEU A 345 -5.06 5.16 -3.22
CA LEU A 345 -6.39 5.19 -2.61
C LEU A 345 -6.34 5.70 -1.16
N PHE A 346 -5.36 5.27 -0.37
CA PHE A 346 -5.17 5.74 1.00
C PHE A 346 -4.89 7.26 1.02
N LEU A 347 -3.93 7.73 0.22
CA LEU A 347 -3.59 9.15 0.13
C LEU A 347 -4.82 9.97 -0.27
N SER A 348 -5.52 9.57 -1.34
CA SER A 348 -6.70 10.29 -1.82
C SER A 348 -7.82 10.35 -0.78
N LYS A 349 -8.08 9.24 -0.08
CA LYS A 349 -9.19 9.12 0.87
C LYS A 349 -8.95 9.84 2.19
N TYR A 350 -7.74 9.71 2.75
CA TYR A 350 -7.42 10.17 4.11
C TYR A 350 -6.61 11.47 4.14
N ALA A 351 -5.84 11.77 3.09
CA ALA A 351 -5.04 12.99 3.04
C ALA A 351 -5.66 14.06 2.14
N VAL A 352 -5.98 13.75 0.88
CA VAL A 352 -6.43 14.75 -0.12
C VAL A 352 -7.87 15.19 0.14
N ARG A 353 -8.82 14.24 0.21
CA ARG A 353 -10.25 14.55 0.32
C ARG A 353 -10.62 15.43 1.55
N PRO A 354 -10.08 15.21 2.77
CA PRO A 354 -10.37 16.10 3.89
C PRO A 354 -9.86 17.53 3.68
N ARG A 355 -8.69 17.70 3.04
CA ARG A 355 -8.12 19.02 2.71
C ARG A 355 -8.98 19.75 1.67
N LEU A 356 -9.43 19.05 0.64
CA LEU A 356 -10.35 19.61 -0.35
C LEU A 356 -11.69 19.99 0.28
N THR A 357 -12.24 19.14 1.15
CA THR A 357 -13.46 19.46 1.91
C THR A 357 -13.31 20.77 2.68
N LEU A 358 -12.18 21.00 3.35
CA LEU A 358 -11.93 22.24 4.09
C LEU A 358 -11.97 23.47 3.18
N ILE A 359 -11.26 23.42 2.04
CA ILE A 359 -11.26 24.52 1.07
C ILE A 359 -12.66 24.72 0.50
N GLU A 360 -13.32 23.65 0.05
CA GLU A 360 -14.66 23.64 -0.52
C GLU A 360 -15.69 24.28 0.41
N GLN A 361 -15.69 23.91 1.71
CA GLN A 361 -16.59 24.51 2.68
C GLN A 361 -16.34 26.02 2.83
N LYS A 362 -15.08 26.45 2.92
CA LYS A 362 -14.74 27.87 3.05
C LYS A 362 -15.11 28.70 1.81
N LEU A 363 -14.89 28.15 0.61
CA LEU A 363 -15.31 28.81 -0.62
C LEU A 363 -16.84 28.96 -0.70
N ASN A 364 -17.59 27.92 -0.31
CA ASN A 364 -19.05 27.99 -0.29
C ASN A 364 -19.60 28.88 0.82
N GLU A 365 -18.89 28.99 1.96
CA GLU A 365 -19.27 29.85 3.08
C GLU A 365 -19.06 31.34 2.74
N GLN A 366 -17.90 31.69 2.16
CA GLN A 366 -17.48 33.10 2.07
C GLN A 366 -17.35 33.66 0.65
N LEU A 367 -17.12 32.83 -0.37
CA LEU A 367 -16.90 33.29 -1.75
C LEU A 367 -18.16 33.13 -2.62
N ALA A 368 -18.81 31.96 -2.60
CA ALA A 368 -20.00 31.69 -3.43
C ALA A 368 -21.14 32.71 -3.24
N PRO A 369 -21.50 33.09 -2.00
CA PRO A 369 -22.60 34.02 -1.76
C PRO A 369 -22.37 35.43 -2.32
N ARG A 370 -21.10 35.82 -2.60
CA ARG A 370 -20.75 37.12 -3.20
C ARG A 370 -21.16 37.21 -4.68
N TYR A 371 -21.43 36.08 -5.32
CA TYR A 371 -21.90 36.02 -6.70
C TYR A 371 -23.40 35.72 -6.78
N ASP A 372 -23.83 34.55 -6.26
CA ASP A 372 -25.22 34.12 -6.21
C ASP A 372 -25.34 33.02 -5.14
N LYS A 373 -26.35 33.11 -4.27
CA LYS A 373 -26.60 32.18 -3.16
C LYS A 373 -26.93 30.75 -3.60
N ARG A 374 -27.22 30.54 -4.88
CA ARG A 374 -27.48 29.22 -5.48
C ARG A 374 -26.20 28.54 -5.99
N LEU A 375 -25.08 29.26 -6.05
CA LEU A 375 -23.82 28.71 -6.53
C LEU A 375 -23.18 27.83 -5.48
N VAL A 376 -22.59 26.75 -5.97
CA VAL A 376 -21.88 25.77 -5.16
C VAL A 376 -20.58 25.42 -5.88
N PHE A 377 -19.46 25.71 -5.23
CA PHE A 377 -18.16 25.16 -5.59
C PHE A 377 -18.08 23.73 -5.11
N ALA A 378 -17.70 22.80 -5.98
CA ALA A 378 -17.42 21.44 -5.55
C ALA A 378 -16.26 20.82 -6.34
N PHE A 379 -15.35 20.16 -5.64
CA PHE A 379 -14.29 19.38 -6.25
C PHE A 379 -14.87 18.08 -6.83
N ASP A 380 -14.23 17.57 -7.88
CA ASP A 380 -14.39 16.17 -8.28
C ASP A 380 -13.89 15.27 -7.14
N ASP A 381 -14.51 14.10 -6.95
CA ASP A 381 -14.07 13.19 -5.89
C ASP A 381 -12.67 12.65 -6.25
N PRO A 382 -11.62 12.94 -5.45
CA PRO A 382 -10.27 12.47 -5.74
C PRO A 382 -10.11 10.98 -5.48
N VAL A 383 -11.07 10.35 -4.80
CA VAL A 383 -11.05 8.92 -4.48
C VAL A 383 -11.57 8.16 -5.69
N PRO A 384 -10.72 7.39 -6.40
CA PRO A 384 -11.19 6.57 -7.50
C PRO A 384 -12.28 5.63 -7.00
N ALA A 385 -13.36 5.50 -7.77
CA ALA A 385 -14.37 4.49 -7.48
C ALA A 385 -13.70 3.11 -7.56
N ASP A 386 -13.70 2.37 -6.46
CA ASP A 386 -13.26 0.98 -6.45
C ASP A 386 -14.28 0.15 -7.22
N ARG A 387 -14.09 0.09 -8.54
CA ARG A 387 -14.98 -0.63 -9.46
C ARG A 387 -15.04 -2.11 -9.14
N ALA A 388 -13.95 -2.69 -8.63
CA ALA A 388 -13.90 -4.09 -8.24
C ALA A 388 -14.76 -4.34 -6.99
N ALA A 389 -14.65 -3.52 -5.95
CA ALA A 389 -15.50 -3.61 -4.77
C ALA A 389 -16.97 -3.30 -5.09
N GLN A 390 -17.24 -2.30 -5.94
CA GLN A 390 -18.60 -1.98 -6.39
C GLN A 390 -19.22 -3.13 -7.19
N GLN A 391 -18.46 -3.73 -8.11
CA GLN A 391 -18.92 -4.88 -8.88
C GLN A 391 -19.15 -6.10 -7.97
N ALA A 392 -18.27 -6.35 -7.00
CA ALA A 392 -18.45 -7.42 -6.03
C ALA A 392 -19.72 -7.21 -5.17
N GLU A 393 -19.98 -5.98 -4.73
CA GLU A 393 -21.22 -5.62 -4.03
C GLU A 393 -22.45 -5.81 -4.93
N ASP A 394 -22.41 -5.32 -6.17
CA ASP A 394 -23.51 -5.44 -7.13
C ASP A 394 -23.82 -6.92 -7.44
N VAL A 395 -22.79 -7.74 -7.66
CA VAL A 395 -22.91 -9.19 -7.88
C VAL A 395 -23.46 -9.88 -6.64
N ALA A 396 -23.03 -9.49 -5.44
CA ALA A 396 -23.53 -10.07 -4.19
C ALA A 396 -25.00 -9.72 -3.94
N LEU A 397 -25.41 -8.46 -4.15
CA LEU A 397 -26.78 -8.01 -3.97
C LEU A 397 -27.74 -8.65 -4.99
N LEU A 398 -27.35 -8.68 -6.27
CA LEU A 398 -28.14 -9.32 -7.34
C LEU A 398 -28.16 -10.84 -7.19
N GLY A 399 -27.04 -11.45 -6.79
CA GLY A 399 -26.93 -12.89 -6.54
C GLY A 399 -27.65 -13.35 -5.27
N ALA A 400 -27.84 -12.46 -4.29
CA ALA A 400 -28.68 -12.71 -3.11
C ALA A 400 -30.18 -12.50 -3.39
N TYR A 401 -30.55 -12.00 -4.57
CA TYR A 401 -31.92 -11.76 -5.00
C TYR A 401 -32.71 -10.79 -4.08
N THR A 402 -32.01 -9.94 -3.33
CA THR A 402 -32.59 -8.99 -2.38
C THR A 402 -32.93 -7.64 -3.00
N VAL A 403 -32.38 -7.36 -4.19
CA VAL A 403 -32.59 -6.13 -4.95
C VAL A 403 -32.84 -6.44 -6.41
N THR A 404 -33.56 -5.54 -7.06
CA THR A 404 -33.81 -5.54 -8.50
C THR A 404 -32.69 -4.83 -9.25
N ILE A 405 -32.61 -5.08 -10.55
CA ILE A 405 -31.59 -4.46 -11.41
C ILE A 405 -31.78 -2.93 -11.45
N ASN A 406 -33.02 -2.45 -11.44
CA ASN A 406 -33.31 -1.02 -11.39
C ASN A 406 -32.99 -0.40 -10.03
N GLU A 407 -33.09 -1.13 -8.92
CA GLU A 407 -32.62 -0.64 -7.61
C GLU A 407 -31.10 -0.47 -7.59
N VAL A 408 -30.34 -1.43 -8.14
CA VAL A 408 -28.88 -1.28 -8.29
C VAL A 408 -28.54 -0.15 -9.26
N ARG A 409 -29.21 -0.07 -10.41
CA ARG A 409 -29.02 1.03 -11.38
C ARG A 409 -29.32 2.39 -10.76
N ALA A 410 -30.41 2.51 -10.02
CA ALA A 410 -30.76 3.72 -9.29
C ALA A 410 -29.71 4.05 -8.22
N ALA A 411 -29.19 3.07 -7.46
CA ALA A 411 -28.10 3.25 -6.50
C ALA A 411 -26.82 3.74 -7.17
N ARG A 412 -26.53 3.27 -8.39
CA ARG A 412 -25.39 3.69 -9.21
C ARG A 412 -25.69 4.92 -10.09
N GLY A 413 -26.90 5.47 -10.06
CA GLY A 413 -27.29 6.65 -10.85
C GLY A 413 -27.42 6.41 -12.36
N TYR A 414 -27.66 5.17 -12.78
CA TYR A 414 -28.04 4.83 -14.15
C TYR A 414 -29.56 4.94 -14.33
N GLU A 415 -30.00 5.31 -15.55
CA GLU A 415 -31.42 5.31 -15.92
C GLU A 415 -32.04 3.92 -15.78
N PRO A 416 -33.30 3.80 -15.31
CA PRO A 416 -33.98 2.52 -15.20
C PRO A 416 -34.18 1.89 -16.58
N VAL A 417 -34.21 0.56 -16.63
CA VAL A 417 -34.52 -0.22 -17.83
C VAL A 417 -35.88 -0.90 -17.67
N PRO A 418 -36.69 -1.04 -18.74
CA PRO A 418 -38.06 -1.58 -18.62
C PRO A 418 -38.16 -2.99 -18.02
N TRP A 419 -37.09 -3.78 -18.10
CA TRP A 419 -37.01 -5.16 -17.61
C TRP A 419 -36.32 -5.28 -16.24
N GLY A 420 -35.90 -4.15 -15.64
CA GLY A 420 -35.03 -4.15 -14.45
C GLY A 420 -35.75 -4.13 -13.11
N ASP A 421 -37.08 -3.97 -13.08
CA ASP A 421 -37.89 -3.89 -11.85
C ASP A 421 -38.31 -5.26 -11.31
N THR A 422 -37.97 -6.34 -12.01
CA THR A 422 -38.27 -7.71 -11.57
C THR A 422 -37.02 -8.29 -10.87
N PRO A 423 -37.13 -8.78 -9.62
CA PRO A 423 -36.03 -9.50 -8.97
C PRO A 423 -35.63 -10.72 -9.80
N LEU A 424 -34.32 -10.89 -10.02
CA LEU A 424 -33.83 -12.14 -10.59
C LEU A 424 -34.16 -13.26 -9.60
N VAL A 425 -34.73 -14.36 -10.07
CA VAL A 425 -34.90 -15.58 -9.28
C VAL A 425 -34.25 -16.72 -10.05
N PRO A 426 -33.44 -17.57 -9.39
CA PRO A 426 -32.82 -18.69 -10.08
C PRO A 426 -33.91 -19.66 -10.52
N PHE A 427 -33.82 -20.15 -11.76
CA PHE A 427 -34.78 -21.05 -12.42
C PHE A 427 -35.05 -22.36 -11.63
N ASN A 428 -34.23 -22.64 -10.63
CA ASN A 428 -34.18 -23.84 -9.81
C ASN A 428 -35.08 -23.73 -8.56
N ILE A 429 -35.68 -22.57 -8.29
CA ILE A 429 -36.56 -22.33 -7.14
C ILE A 429 -37.90 -21.80 -7.67
N GLY A 430 -38.80 -22.72 -8.03
CA GLY A 430 -40.20 -22.38 -8.33
C GLY A 430 -41.05 -22.28 -7.05
N PRO A 431 -42.12 -21.48 -7.02
CA PRO A 431 -43.03 -21.42 -5.88
C PRO A 431 -43.89 -22.70 -5.78
N LEU A 432 -44.28 -23.10 -4.57
CA LEU A 432 -45.25 -24.18 -4.33
C LEU A 432 -46.57 -23.86 -5.04
N GLY A 433 -46.89 -24.56 -6.14
CA GLY A 433 -48.26 -24.57 -6.66
C GLY A 433 -48.52 -24.62 -8.17
N SER A 434 -47.63 -25.14 -9.03
CA SER A 434 -48.03 -25.45 -10.41
C SER A 434 -47.17 -26.55 -11.04
N ALA A 435 -47.43 -27.80 -10.67
CA ALA A 435 -47.01 -28.94 -11.48
C ALA A 435 -48.10 -29.21 -12.53
N GLN A 436 -47.76 -29.08 -13.82
CA GLN A 436 -48.40 -29.88 -14.86
C GLN A 436 -47.35 -30.74 -15.54
N PRO A 437 -47.62 -32.05 -15.73
CA PRO A 437 -46.69 -32.95 -16.39
C PRO A 437 -46.85 -32.85 -17.91
N MET A 438 -45.75 -32.91 -18.64
CA MET A 438 -45.76 -33.32 -20.05
C MET A 438 -44.80 -34.51 -20.26
N PRO A 439 -45.11 -35.39 -21.21
CA PRO A 439 -44.61 -36.75 -21.25
C PRO A 439 -43.39 -36.91 -22.16
N GLY A 440 -42.44 -37.73 -21.69
CA GLY A 440 -41.66 -38.63 -22.55
C GLY A 440 -40.43 -38.07 -23.26
N SER A 441 -39.28 -38.13 -22.60
CA SER A 441 -38.04 -38.57 -23.26
C SER A 441 -37.31 -39.54 -22.33
N GLN A 442 -37.16 -40.78 -22.80
CA GLN A 442 -36.62 -41.89 -22.04
C GLN A 442 -35.13 -41.68 -21.67
N GLY A 443 -34.76 -42.29 -20.54
CA GLY A 443 -33.49 -42.29 -19.83
C GLY A 443 -32.18 -42.12 -20.63
N GLY A 444 -31.33 -41.23 -20.11
CA GLY A 444 -29.87 -41.32 -20.17
C GLY A 444 -29.31 -41.71 -18.78
N PRO A 445 -28.20 -42.46 -18.70
CA PRO A 445 -27.71 -43.07 -17.45
C PRO A 445 -27.07 -42.04 -16.49
N PRO A 446 -26.82 -42.41 -15.21
CA PRO A 446 -26.32 -41.49 -14.20
C PRO A 446 -24.93 -40.96 -14.56
N LEU A 447 -24.69 -39.67 -14.32
CA LEU A 447 -23.38 -39.05 -14.50
C LEU A 447 -22.36 -39.68 -13.56
N ASP A 448 -21.44 -40.45 -14.14
CA ASP A 448 -20.24 -40.99 -13.51
C ASP A 448 -19.29 -39.83 -13.14
N ARG A 449 -18.88 -39.79 -11.86
CA ARG A 449 -17.95 -38.79 -11.29
C ARG A 449 -16.50 -38.94 -11.79
N ALA A 450 -16.21 -39.84 -12.72
CA ALA A 450 -14.88 -40.06 -13.29
C ALA A 450 -14.59 -39.32 -14.63
N ALA A 451 -15.55 -38.62 -15.23
CA ALA A 451 -15.41 -38.12 -16.62
C ALA A 451 -15.18 -36.61 -16.80
N HIS A 452 -15.01 -35.81 -15.74
CA HIS A 452 -14.67 -34.38 -15.90
C HIS A 452 -13.18 -34.12 -16.17
N TRP A 453 -12.33 -35.15 -16.13
CA TRP A 453 -10.87 -35.06 -16.28
C TRP A 453 -10.31 -35.88 -17.45
N ALA A 454 -11.09 -36.01 -18.53
CA ALA A 454 -10.63 -36.62 -19.79
C ALA A 454 -10.95 -35.80 -21.05
N ALA A 455 -11.54 -34.61 -20.94
CA ALA A 455 -11.70 -33.69 -22.06
C ALA A 455 -10.57 -32.66 -22.02
N GLY A 456 -9.52 -32.91 -22.82
CA GLY A 456 -8.48 -31.93 -23.07
C GLY A 456 -9.06 -30.69 -23.73
N ASN A 457 -9.14 -29.59 -22.98
CA ASN A 457 -9.19 -28.24 -23.55
C ASN A 457 -7.78 -27.66 -23.49
N HIS A 458 -6.92 -28.21 -24.36
CA HIS A 458 -5.88 -27.42 -25.00
C HIS A 458 -6.56 -26.49 -25.99
N ALA A 459 -6.91 -25.29 -25.54
CA ALA A 459 -7.22 -24.19 -26.44
C ALA A 459 -6.69 -22.92 -25.79
N SER A 460 -5.42 -22.63 -26.07
CA SER A 460 -4.90 -21.27 -26.00
C SER A 460 -5.84 -20.36 -26.81
N PRO A 461 -6.23 -19.17 -26.33
CA PRO A 461 -6.72 -18.13 -27.21
C PRO A 461 -5.53 -17.56 -28.01
N GLY A 462 -5.02 -18.39 -28.93
CA GLY A 462 -4.05 -18.03 -29.95
C GLY A 462 -4.76 -18.10 -31.29
N GLY A 463 -5.23 -16.96 -31.77
CA GLY A 463 -6.01 -16.91 -33.01
C GLY A 463 -6.45 -15.50 -33.34
N LEU A 464 -5.48 -14.61 -33.55
CA LEU A 464 -5.49 -13.45 -34.44
C LEU A 464 -4.23 -12.65 -34.13
N LEU A 465 -3.16 -12.91 -34.88
CA LEU A 465 -2.15 -11.96 -35.37
C LEU A 465 -1.05 -12.79 -36.07
N GLY A 466 -0.56 -12.24 -37.20
CA GLY A 466 0.18 -12.96 -38.23
C GLY A 466 1.54 -13.50 -37.80
N SER A 467 2.02 -14.44 -38.61
CA SER A 467 3.29 -15.16 -38.53
C SER A 467 4.56 -14.31 -38.73
N GLU A 468 4.61 -13.08 -38.22
CA GLU A 468 5.75 -12.17 -38.38
C GLU A 468 6.43 -11.79 -37.04
N ASP A 469 5.81 -12.01 -35.88
CA ASP A 469 6.37 -11.58 -34.57
C ASP A 469 7.31 -12.59 -33.89
N VAL A 470 7.46 -13.81 -34.43
CA VAL A 470 8.37 -14.84 -33.89
C VAL A 470 9.84 -14.58 -34.26
N ALA A 471 10.11 -13.62 -35.16
CA ALA A 471 11.44 -13.37 -35.71
C ALA A 471 12.30 -12.32 -34.94
N LEU A 472 11.87 -11.82 -33.78
CA LEU A 472 12.55 -10.69 -33.09
C LEU A 472 13.02 -10.95 -31.64
N LYS A 473 13.23 -12.22 -31.23
CA LYS A 473 13.79 -12.55 -29.90
C LYS A 473 15.13 -13.31 -29.93
N THR A 474 15.91 -13.20 -30.99
CA THR A 474 17.17 -13.97 -31.13
C THR A 474 18.39 -13.11 -31.36
N GLU A 475 18.77 -12.27 -30.38
CA GLU A 475 20.17 -11.81 -30.25
C GLU A 475 20.60 -11.73 -28.77
N ALA A 476 20.53 -12.85 -28.05
CA ALA A 476 21.32 -13.08 -26.85
C ALA A 476 22.33 -14.20 -27.14
N ARG A 477 23.58 -13.83 -27.40
CA ARG A 477 24.68 -14.78 -27.63
C ARG A 477 24.85 -15.69 -26.40
N VAL A 478 24.42 -16.93 -26.52
CA VAL A 478 24.78 -18.03 -25.60
C VAL A 478 26.27 -18.34 -25.80
N ALA A 479 27.10 -18.03 -24.81
CA ALA A 479 28.39 -18.70 -24.68
C ALA A 479 28.11 -20.11 -24.17
N ALA A 480 28.00 -21.06 -25.10
CA ALA A 480 27.77 -22.47 -24.83
C ALA A 480 28.80 -22.99 -23.80
N SER A 481 28.35 -23.25 -22.56
CA SER A 481 29.00 -24.25 -21.72
C SER A 481 28.31 -25.57 -22.00
N THR A 482 29.08 -26.57 -22.40
CA THR A 482 28.61 -27.93 -22.69
C THR A 482 27.79 -28.48 -21.52
N ALA A 483 26.65 -29.09 -21.85
CA ALA A 483 25.61 -29.58 -20.94
C ALA A 483 26.06 -30.37 -19.69
N PRO A 484 27.19 -31.12 -19.67
CA PRO A 484 27.62 -31.82 -18.45
C PRO A 484 28.17 -30.91 -17.34
N ASP A 485 28.76 -29.76 -17.70
CA ASP A 485 29.50 -28.91 -16.75
C ASP A 485 28.58 -27.95 -15.99
N ALA A 486 27.43 -27.61 -16.57
CA ALA A 486 26.33 -26.91 -15.91
C ALA A 486 25.58 -27.83 -14.93
N PHE A 487 25.49 -29.13 -15.24
CA PHE A 487 24.83 -30.15 -14.41
C PHE A 487 25.54 -30.36 -13.06
N ALA A 488 26.87 -30.41 -13.05
CA ALA A 488 27.66 -30.57 -11.82
C ALA A 488 27.67 -29.31 -10.94
N LYS A 489 27.79 -28.11 -11.54
CA LYS A 489 27.89 -26.84 -10.80
C LYS A 489 26.57 -26.38 -10.15
N GLY A 490 25.42 -26.70 -10.76
CA GLY A 490 24.11 -26.42 -10.16
C GLY A 490 23.82 -27.26 -8.92
N ALA A 491 24.16 -28.55 -8.96
CA ALA A 491 23.98 -29.48 -7.84
C ALA A 491 24.87 -29.12 -6.63
N ASP A 492 26.11 -28.67 -6.86
CA ASP A 492 27.03 -28.28 -5.78
C ASP A 492 26.62 -26.96 -5.09
N ALA A 493 26.05 -25.99 -5.82
CA ALA A 493 25.52 -24.74 -5.24
C ALA A 493 24.32 -24.97 -4.30
N ILE A 494 23.51 -26.00 -4.55
CA ILE A 494 22.38 -26.39 -3.69
C ILE A 494 22.87 -27.16 -2.45
N ARG A 495 23.92 -27.99 -2.60
CA ARG A 495 24.59 -28.67 -1.49
C ARG A 495 25.24 -27.69 -0.52
N GLU A 496 25.90 -26.64 -1.00
CA GLU A 496 26.45 -25.58 -0.15
C GLU A 496 25.38 -24.76 0.57
N ARG A 497 24.23 -24.49 -0.07
CA ARG A 497 23.16 -23.65 0.50
C ARG A 497 22.43 -24.30 1.68
N THR A 498 22.38 -25.63 1.76
CA THR A 498 21.53 -26.34 2.74
C THR A 498 22.27 -26.84 3.99
N GLY A 499 23.60 -26.93 3.97
CA GLY A 499 24.44 -27.19 5.17
C GLY A 499 24.00 -28.35 6.08
N GLY A 500 23.17 -29.27 5.58
CA GLY A 500 22.56 -30.37 6.34
C GLY A 500 21.55 -29.98 7.44
N ARG A 501 21.14 -28.71 7.60
CA ARG A 501 20.20 -28.29 8.67
C ARG A 501 19.05 -27.42 8.15
N VAL A 502 17.83 -27.73 8.61
CA VAL A 502 16.65 -26.89 8.42
C VAL A 502 16.88 -25.56 9.14
N GLY A 503 17.16 -24.49 8.40
CA GLY A 503 17.33 -23.16 8.94
C GLY A 503 16.03 -22.60 9.56
N PRO A 504 16.13 -21.52 10.36
CA PRO A 504 14.94 -20.80 10.83
C PRO A 504 14.09 -20.33 9.65
N LEU A 505 12.79 -20.11 9.88
CA LEU A 505 11.90 -19.58 8.85
C LEU A 505 12.40 -18.22 8.36
N THR A 506 12.29 -18.01 7.06
CA THR A 506 12.48 -16.70 6.44
C THR A 506 11.34 -15.76 6.87
N ARG A 507 11.56 -14.45 6.73
CA ARG A 507 10.51 -13.45 6.97
C ARG A 507 9.26 -13.71 6.13
N ASN A 508 9.43 -14.08 4.86
CA ASN A 508 8.31 -14.42 3.97
C ASN A 508 7.51 -15.63 4.46
N GLU A 509 8.19 -16.68 4.93
CA GLU A 509 7.51 -17.86 5.49
C GLU A 509 6.79 -17.52 6.80
N LEU A 510 7.35 -16.64 7.65
CA LEU A 510 6.68 -16.14 8.84
C LEU A 510 5.43 -15.32 8.50
N ASP A 511 5.48 -14.52 7.43
CA ASP A 511 4.32 -13.76 6.96
C ASP A 511 3.23 -14.70 6.41
N ILE A 512 3.59 -15.77 5.71
CA ILE A 512 2.63 -16.83 5.30
C ILE A 512 2.01 -17.50 6.53
N VAL A 513 2.80 -17.83 7.55
CA VAL A 513 2.28 -18.40 8.81
C VAL A 513 1.28 -17.45 9.47
N ALA A 514 1.57 -16.15 9.50
CA ALA A 514 0.67 -15.15 10.07
C ALA A 514 -0.66 -15.08 9.31
N VAL A 515 -0.62 -15.09 7.97
CA VAL A 515 -1.81 -15.12 7.12
C VAL A 515 -2.64 -16.39 7.35
N LEU A 516 -2.00 -17.56 7.44
CA LEU A 516 -2.70 -18.81 7.75
C LEU A 516 -3.39 -18.78 9.11
N HIS A 517 -2.75 -18.21 10.12
CA HIS A 517 -3.35 -18.06 11.44
C HIS A 517 -4.57 -17.14 11.42
N ASP A 518 -4.54 -16.06 10.64
CA ASP A 518 -5.71 -15.18 10.48
C ASP A 518 -6.86 -15.89 9.74
N ILE A 519 -6.57 -16.53 8.62
CA ILE A 519 -7.55 -17.30 7.84
C ILE A 519 -8.23 -18.35 8.73
N TRP A 520 -7.45 -19.14 9.47
CA TRP A 520 -8.01 -20.17 10.35
C TRP A 520 -8.86 -19.59 11.48
N ARG A 521 -8.51 -18.43 12.04
CA ARG A 521 -9.37 -17.74 13.02
C ARG A 521 -10.70 -17.33 12.41
N ARG A 522 -10.69 -16.87 11.17
CA ARG A 522 -11.91 -16.43 10.48
C ARG A 522 -12.79 -17.62 10.09
N GLN A 523 -12.19 -18.67 9.53
CA GLN A 523 -12.87 -19.94 9.21
C GLN A 523 -13.47 -20.60 10.46
N GLU A 524 -12.74 -20.63 11.59
CA GLU A 524 -13.26 -21.14 12.87
C GLU A 524 -14.52 -20.40 13.31
N ARG A 525 -14.50 -19.05 13.28
CA ARG A 525 -15.66 -18.25 13.70
C ARG A 525 -16.89 -18.53 12.86
N GLU A 526 -16.74 -18.58 11.54
CA GLU A 526 -17.84 -18.88 10.64
C GLU A 526 -18.37 -20.30 10.84
N LEU A 527 -17.48 -21.28 10.98
CA LEU A 527 -17.87 -22.67 11.17
C LEU A 527 -18.61 -22.88 12.50
N LEU A 528 -18.13 -22.30 13.59
CA LEU A 528 -18.79 -22.39 14.89
C LEU A 528 -20.16 -21.70 14.89
N ALA A 529 -20.31 -20.60 14.14
CA ALA A 529 -21.61 -19.94 13.96
C ALA A 529 -22.59 -20.84 13.19
N THR A 530 -22.15 -21.48 12.11
CA THR A 530 -22.98 -22.41 11.32
C THR A 530 -23.42 -23.62 12.14
N LEU A 531 -22.49 -24.22 12.89
CA LEU A 531 -22.81 -25.34 13.80
C LEU A 531 -23.80 -24.94 14.90
N LYS A 532 -23.76 -23.68 15.36
CA LYS A 532 -24.72 -23.15 16.33
C LYS A 532 -26.13 -22.98 15.73
N SER A 533 -26.24 -22.52 14.49
CA SER A 533 -27.53 -22.39 13.82
C SER A 533 -28.15 -23.72 13.41
N ALA A 534 -27.36 -24.80 13.36
CA ALA A 534 -27.79 -26.13 12.92
C ALA A 534 -28.20 -27.07 14.08
N ASP A 535 -28.40 -26.53 15.30
CA ASP A 535 -28.85 -27.29 16.47
C ASP A 535 -30.18 -28.04 16.12
N GLY A 536 -30.15 -29.38 16.12
CA GLY A 536 -31.30 -30.24 15.79
C GLY A 536 -31.33 -30.79 14.35
N VAL A 537 -30.35 -30.46 13.51
CA VAL A 537 -30.17 -31.03 12.16
C VAL A 537 -29.20 -32.21 12.20
N ALA A 538 -29.44 -33.25 11.38
CA ALA A 538 -28.54 -34.41 11.27
C ALA A 538 -27.14 -33.98 10.80
N VAL A 539 -26.08 -34.44 11.45
CA VAL A 539 -24.72 -33.92 11.21
C VAL A 539 -24.20 -34.26 9.82
N GLU A 540 -24.69 -35.31 9.15
CA GLU A 540 -24.42 -35.53 7.71
C GLU A 540 -25.01 -34.41 6.85
N LYS A 541 -26.25 -33.98 7.14
CA LYS A 541 -26.87 -32.83 6.46
C LYS A 541 -26.17 -31.53 6.81
N VAL A 542 -25.70 -31.38 8.05
CA VAL A 542 -24.88 -30.23 8.45
C VAL A 542 -23.55 -30.28 7.70
N ALA A 543 -22.90 -31.42 7.52
CA ALA A 543 -21.68 -31.59 6.75
C ALA A 543 -21.87 -31.39 5.24
N GLU A 544 -23.05 -31.67 4.71
CA GLU A 544 -23.46 -31.35 3.33
C GLU A 544 -23.77 -29.85 3.15
N GLN A 545 -24.41 -29.21 4.14
CA GLN A 545 -24.67 -27.76 4.18
C GLN A 545 -23.39 -26.96 4.44
N LEU A 546 -22.48 -27.54 5.22
CA LEU A 546 -21.08 -27.15 5.35
C LEU A 546 -20.32 -27.67 4.12
N TRP A 547 -20.59 -27.21 2.90
CA TRP A 547 -19.78 -27.55 1.73
C TRP A 547 -18.34 -26.95 1.78
N LEU A 548 -17.71 -27.02 2.94
CA LEU A 548 -16.31 -27.40 3.17
C LEU A 548 -15.25 -26.47 2.59
N PHE A 549 -15.66 -25.25 2.28
CA PHE A 549 -15.64 -24.14 3.23
C PHE A 549 -16.43 -22.93 2.71
N ALA A 550 -17.21 -23.10 1.64
CA ALA A 550 -17.29 -22.11 0.57
C ALA A 550 -15.94 -21.94 -0.11
N LEU A 551 -15.45 -22.99 -0.79
CA LEU A 551 -14.20 -22.90 -1.56
C LEU A 551 -14.26 -21.76 -2.58
N GLU A 552 -15.40 -21.53 -3.21
CA GLU A 552 -15.62 -20.39 -4.12
C GLU A 552 -15.44 -19.02 -3.42
N LYS A 553 -15.63 -18.95 -2.10
CA LYS A 553 -15.36 -17.77 -1.27
C LYS A 553 -13.90 -17.73 -0.81
N TRP A 554 -13.42 -18.78 -0.16
CA TRP A 554 -12.11 -18.76 0.50
C TRP A 554 -10.95 -18.94 -0.46
N VAL A 555 -11.09 -19.63 -1.58
CA VAL A 555 -9.99 -19.82 -2.53
C VAL A 555 -9.55 -18.47 -3.11
N PRO A 556 -10.44 -17.63 -3.67
CA PRO A 556 -10.05 -16.30 -4.14
C PRO A 556 -9.49 -15.39 -3.04
N GLU A 557 -10.08 -15.45 -1.85
CA GLU A 557 -9.64 -14.62 -0.72
C GLU A 557 -8.23 -14.99 -0.23
N ILE A 558 -7.96 -16.28 -0.05
CA ILE A 558 -6.64 -16.77 0.35
C ILE A 558 -5.63 -16.51 -0.76
N ALA A 559 -6.00 -16.75 -2.02
CA ALA A 559 -5.14 -16.49 -3.17
C ALA A 559 -4.70 -15.02 -3.20
N ALA A 560 -5.62 -14.07 -3.00
CA ALA A 560 -5.31 -12.64 -2.98
C ALA A 560 -4.36 -12.24 -1.83
N LEU A 561 -4.49 -12.87 -0.66
CA LEU A 561 -3.61 -12.62 0.50
C LEU A 561 -2.20 -13.21 0.32
N ILE A 562 -2.11 -14.35 -0.38
CA ILE A 562 -0.88 -15.15 -0.47
C ILE A 562 -0.09 -14.85 -1.73
N GLU A 563 -0.72 -14.47 -2.84
CA GLU A 563 -0.05 -14.05 -4.09
C GLU A 563 1.14 -13.10 -3.88
N PRO A 564 1.02 -12.00 -3.10
CA PRO A 564 2.17 -11.12 -2.85
C PRO A 564 3.28 -11.79 -2.02
N LEU A 565 2.93 -12.79 -1.19
CA LEU A 565 3.89 -13.56 -0.40
C LEU A 565 4.53 -14.69 -1.21
N LEU A 566 3.88 -15.20 -2.26
CA LEU A 566 4.49 -16.16 -3.19
C LEU A 566 5.36 -15.49 -4.25
N TYR A 567 5.13 -14.21 -4.54
CA TYR A 567 5.96 -13.43 -5.47
C TYR A 567 7.45 -13.53 -5.15
N VAL A 568 7.82 -13.38 -3.88
CA VAL A 568 9.23 -13.41 -3.44
C VAL A 568 9.90 -14.75 -3.75
N PRO A 569 9.42 -15.91 -3.26
CA PRO A 569 10.03 -17.19 -3.58
C PRO A 569 9.94 -17.53 -5.07
N PHE A 570 8.84 -17.17 -5.74
CA PHE A 570 8.67 -17.38 -7.19
C PHE A 570 9.75 -16.64 -8.00
N LYS A 571 9.92 -15.34 -7.73
CA LYS A 571 10.96 -14.53 -8.37
C LYS A 571 12.36 -15.05 -8.06
N VAL A 572 12.66 -15.34 -6.79
CA VAL A 572 13.97 -15.85 -6.38
C VAL A 572 14.30 -17.16 -7.12
N GLY A 573 13.32 -18.04 -7.26
CA GLY A 573 13.42 -19.30 -7.98
C GLY A 573 13.75 -19.12 -9.46
N GLY A 574 13.02 -18.22 -10.13
CA GLY A 574 13.24 -17.92 -11.56
C GLY A 574 14.53 -17.14 -11.82
N ASP A 575 14.86 -16.13 -11.03
CA ASP A 575 16.14 -15.43 -11.12
C ASP A 575 17.32 -16.41 -10.93
N GLN A 576 17.18 -17.39 -10.04
CA GLN A 576 18.18 -18.44 -9.89
C GLN A 576 18.23 -19.35 -11.12
N GLY A 577 17.09 -19.77 -11.65
CA GLY A 577 17.01 -20.58 -12.88
C GLY A 577 17.65 -19.90 -14.10
N LEU A 578 17.46 -18.59 -14.25
CA LEU A 578 18.06 -17.78 -15.32
C LEU A 578 19.57 -17.65 -15.15
N ARG A 579 20.05 -17.42 -13.91
CA ARG A 579 21.50 -17.42 -13.61
C ARG A 579 22.15 -18.77 -13.91
N GLU A 580 21.48 -19.87 -13.61
CA GLU A 580 21.99 -21.24 -13.87
C GLU A 580 22.26 -21.47 -15.37
N ILE A 581 21.43 -20.90 -16.25
CA ILE A 581 21.60 -20.98 -17.71
C ILE A 581 22.31 -19.77 -18.33
N ARG A 582 22.80 -18.84 -17.49
CA ARG A 582 23.51 -17.59 -17.87
C ARG A 582 22.71 -16.71 -18.82
N ILE A 583 21.39 -16.67 -18.64
CA ILE A 583 20.51 -15.75 -19.36
C ILE A 583 20.12 -14.62 -18.41
N ASP A 584 20.16 -13.41 -18.93
CA ASP A 584 19.60 -12.24 -18.25
C ASP A 584 18.30 -11.86 -18.95
N LEU A 585 17.18 -12.10 -18.28
CA LEU A 585 15.86 -11.63 -18.70
C LEU A 585 15.39 -10.59 -17.70
N PRO A 586 15.74 -9.30 -17.88
CA PRO A 586 15.24 -8.25 -17.02
C PRO A 586 13.72 -8.18 -17.13
N ALA A 587 13.06 -7.93 -16.01
CA ALA A 587 11.60 -7.82 -15.92
C ALA A 587 10.81 -9.07 -16.38
N TRP A 588 11.41 -10.28 -16.40
CA TRP A 588 10.68 -11.51 -16.76
C TRP A 588 9.43 -11.76 -15.91
N VAL A 589 9.43 -11.28 -14.67
CA VAL A 589 8.28 -11.40 -13.75
C VAL A 589 7.12 -10.48 -14.13
N GLU A 590 7.37 -9.45 -14.94
CA GLU A 590 6.35 -8.52 -15.44
C GLU A 590 5.67 -9.04 -16.71
N ASP A 591 6.19 -10.12 -17.32
CA ASP A 591 5.57 -10.74 -18.48
C ASP A 591 4.14 -11.23 -18.14
N PRO A 592 3.12 -10.93 -18.96
CA PRO A 592 1.75 -11.33 -18.69
C PRO A 592 1.55 -12.84 -18.45
N HIS A 593 2.30 -13.70 -19.15
CA HIS A 593 2.25 -15.15 -18.94
C HIS A 593 2.83 -15.52 -17.57
N THR A 594 3.90 -14.82 -17.15
CA THR A 594 4.52 -15.03 -15.85
C THR A 594 3.64 -14.53 -14.69
N VAL A 595 2.96 -13.40 -14.86
CA VAL A 595 1.98 -12.88 -13.89
C VAL A 595 0.83 -13.87 -13.72
N GLU A 596 0.31 -14.40 -14.82
CA GLU A 596 -0.76 -15.40 -14.79
C GLU A 596 -0.30 -16.72 -14.15
N ALA A 597 0.95 -17.15 -14.39
CA ALA A 597 1.52 -18.32 -13.74
C ALA A 597 1.64 -18.16 -12.21
N LEU A 598 2.08 -16.99 -11.74
CA LEU A 598 2.13 -16.66 -10.31
C LEU A 598 0.72 -16.67 -9.68
N ARG A 599 -0.27 -16.08 -10.36
CA ARG A 599 -1.67 -16.14 -9.94
C ARG A 599 -2.17 -17.58 -9.91
N GLY A 600 -1.87 -18.39 -10.93
CA GLY A 600 -2.21 -19.81 -10.93
C GLY A 600 -1.60 -20.58 -9.74
N GLU A 601 -0.39 -20.23 -9.30
CA GLU A 601 0.20 -20.79 -8.07
C GLU A 601 -0.52 -20.33 -6.79
N SER A 602 -0.95 -19.08 -6.70
CA SER A 602 -1.69 -18.57 -5.53
C SER A 602 -3.04 -19.25 -5.36
N TYR A 603 -3.75 -19.53 -6.46
CA TYR A 603 -4.99 -20.30 -6.44
C TYR A 603 -4.77 -21.76 -6.07
N ARG A 604 -3.73 -22.42 -6.61
CA ARG A 604 -3.38 -23.80 -6.23
C ARG A 604 -2.99 -23.93 -4.76
N PHE A 605 -2.24 -22.95 -4.22
CA PHE A 605 -1.96 -22.86 -2.79
C PHE A 605 -3.27 -22.84 -1.98
N ALA A 606 -4.18 -21.92 -2.34
CA ALA A 606 -5.41 -21.71 -1.60
C ALA A 606 -6.33 -22.93 -1.63
N GLU A 607 -6.41 -23.61 -2.77
CA GLU A 607 -7.15 -24.85 -2.93
C GLU A 607 -6.55 -25.99 -2.09
N ARG A 608 -5.22 -26.22 -2.13
CA ARG A 608 -4.55 -27.28 -1.35
C ARG A 608 -4.80 -27.16 0.15
N ILE A 609 -4.69 -25.96 0.69
CA ILE A 609 -4.84 -25.74 2.13
C ILE A 609 -6.30 -25.89 2.56
N ASN A 610 -7.23 -25.34 1.77
CA ASN A 610 -8.64 -25.45 2.10
C ASN A 610 -9.13 -26.89 1.98
N THR A 611 -8.87 -27.59 0.89
CA THR A 611 -9.28 -29.00 0.71
C THR A 611 -8.76 -29.91 1.84
N THR A 612 -7.49 -29.76 2.23
CA THR A 612 -6.91 -30.55 3.32
C THR A 612 -7.54 -30.23 4.68
N ALA A 613 -7.76 -28.94 4.98
CA ALA A 613 -8.42 -28.54 6.22
C ALA A 613 -9.88 -29.00 6.25
N ALA A 614 -10.51 -29.01 5.08
CA ALA A 614 -11.88 -29.37 4.85
C ALA A 614 -12.07 -30.85 5.18
N ASP A 615 -11.37 -31.72 4.48
CA ASP A 615 -11.52 -33.17 4.64
C ASP A 615 -11.31 -33.61 6.09
N ARG A 616 -10.31 -33.03 6.76
CA ARG A 616 -10.06 -33.31 8.17
C ARG A 616 -11.20 -32.86 9.10
N LEU A 617 -11.88 -31.74 8.82
CA LEU A 617 -13.04 -31.32 9.61
C LEU A 617 -14.24 -32.24 9.38
N ARG A 618 -14.49 -32.65 8.13
CA ARG A 618 -15.56 -33.62 7.83
C ARG A 618 -15.33 -34.92 8.57
N GLU A 619 -14.11 -35.45 8.53
CA GLU A 619 -13.74 -36.65 9.30
C GLU A 619 -14.04 -36.49 10.79
N GLN A 620 -13.66 -35.34 11.38
CA GLN A 620 -13.89 -35.10 12.82
C GLN A 620 -15.38 -34.95 13.17
N LEU A 621 -16.17 -34.31 12.32
CA LEU A 621 -17.61 -34.16 12.54
C LEU A 621 -18.34 -35.50 12.41
N VAL A 622 -18.01 -36.30 11.39
CA VAL A 622 -18.58 -37.64 11.19
C VAL A 622 -18.19 -38.57 12.35
N ALA A 623 -16.93 -38.52 12.80
CA ALA A 623 -16.48 -39.32 13.94
C ALA A 623 -17.18 -38.92 15.25
N GLY A 624 -17.35 -37.62 15.51
CA GLY A 624 -18.07 -37.13 16.69
C GLY A 624 -19.55 -37.53 16.66
N GLN A 625 -20.19 -37.47 15.49
CA GLN A 625 -21.56 -37.95 15.31
C GLN A 625 -21.69 -39.45 15.58
N ALA A 626 -20.79 -40.27 15.02
CA ALA A 626 -20.79 -41.71 15.24
C ALA A 626 -20.57 -42.08 16.72
N ALA A 627 -19.85 -41.23 17.46
CA ALA A 627 -19.65 -41.36 18.91
C ALA A 627 -20.86 -40.85 19.75
N GLY A 628 -21.93 -40.36 19.13
CA GLY A 628 -23.11 -39.85 19.82
C GLY A 628 -22.91 -38.49 20.50
N GLU A 629 -21.94 -37.69 20.05
CA GLU A 629 -21.68 -36.37 20.62
C GLU A 629 -22.83 -35.38 20.34
N THR A 630 -23.19 -34.61 21.36
CA THR A 630 -24.15 -33.49 21.24
C THR A 630 -23.54 -32.33 20.46
N MET A 631 -24.36 -31.46 19.86
CA MET A 631 -23.86 -30.31 19.10
C MET A 631 -22.90 -29.39 19.89
N PRO A 632 -23.11 -29.11 21.19
CA PRO A 632 -22.11 -28.41 22.00
C PRO A 632 -20.75 -29.12 22.07
N GLN A 633 -20.74 -30.45 22.14
CA GLN A 633 -19.50 -31.25 22.14
C GLN A 633 -18.81 -31.22 20.77
N LEU A 634 -19.59 -31.30 19.67
CA LEU A 634 -19.06 -31.15 18.31
C LEU A 634 -18.44 -29.77 18.07
N ARG A 635 -19.08 -28.69 18.55
CA ARG A 635 -18.51 -27.33 18.50
C ARG A 635 -17.19 -27.24 19.28
N ALA A 636 -17.12 -27.85 20.46
CA ALA A 636 -15.89 -27.90 21.25
C ALA A 636 -14.78 -28.69 20.55
N ARG A 637 -15.11 -29.82 19.91
CA ARG A 637 -14.19 -30.62 19.10
C ARG A 637 -13.61 -29.81 17.92
N VAL A 638 -14.46 -29.08 17.21
CA VAL A 638 -14.06 -28.21 16.10
C VAL A 638 -13.16 -27.07 16.57
N ALA A 639 -13.53 -26.36 17.64
CA ALA A 639 -12.69 -25.31 18.22
C ALA A 639 -11.32 -25.86 18.67
N GLY A 640 -11.30 -27.04 19.28
CA GLY A 640 -10.07 -27.74 19.66
C GLY A 640 -9.18 -28.08 18.47
N LEU A 641 -9.76 -28.43 17.31
CA LEU A 641 -9.02 -28.72 16.09
C LEU A 641 -8.35 -27.47 15.50
N PHE A 642 -9.07 -26.34 15.45
CA PHE A 642 -8.51 -25.06 15.01
C PHE A 642 -7.44 -24.55 15.98
N GLU A 643 -7.65 -24.73 17.28
CA GLU A 643 -6.63 -24.40 18.28
C GLU A 643 -5.38 -25.26 18.13
N GLN A 644 -5.54 -26.56 17.87
CA GLN A 644 -4.44 -27.45 17.55
C GLN A 644 -3.67 -26.96 16.32
N TRP A 645 -4.36 -26.53 15.25
CA TRP A 645 -3.70 -26.05 14.04
C TRP A 645 -2.89 -24.77 14.26
N ARG A 646 -3.36 -23.87 15.14
CA ARG A 646 -2.66 -22.61 15.50
C ARG A 646 -1.50 -22.81 16.46
N THR A 647 -1.66 -23.71 17.44
CA THR A 647 -0.67 -23.91 18.51
C THR A 647 0.40 -24.92 18.14
N THR A 648 0.12 -25.82 17.19
CA THR A 648 1.13 -26.71 16.63
C THR A 648 1.99 -25.94 15.64
N ALA A 649 3.03 -25.27 16.14
CA ALA A 649 4.01 -24.51 15.34
C ALA A 649 4.43 -25.28 14.07
N GLN A 650 4.62 -26.59 14.17
CA GLN A 650 5.06 -27.43 13.06
C GLN A 650 4.12 -27.44 11.84
N LYS A 651 2.80 -27.21 11.97
CA LYS A 651 1.86 -27.36 10.84
C LYS A 651 1.86 -26.14 9.91
N ALA A 652 1.65 -24.94 10.46
CA ALA A 652 1.67 -23.71 9.66
C ALA A 652 3.06 -23.47 9.04
N GLU A 653 4.12 -23.77 9.81
CA GLU A 653 5.50 -23.66 9.33
C GLU A 653 5.81 -24.66 8.21
N ALA A 654 5.37 -25.92 8.34
CA ALA A 654 5.56 -26.92 7.28
C ALA A 654 4.83 -26.55 6.00
N ILE A 655 3.63 -25.98 6.11
CA ILE A 655 2.87 -25.44 4.97
C ILE A 655 3.66 -24.29 4.34
N ALA A 656 4.03 -23.26 5.12
CA ALA A 656 4.74 -22.10 4.61
C ALA A 656 6.06 -22.47 3.88
N ARG A 657 6.83 -23.41 4.45
CA ARG A 657 8.07 -23.92 3.83
C ARG A 657 7.80 -24.67 2.54
N THR A 658 6.84 -25.59 2.55
CA THR A 658 6.53 -26.43 1.38
C THR A 658 6.01 -25.56 0.23
N GLU A 659 5.15 -24.60 0.54
CA GLU A 659 4.53 -23.71 -0.43
C GLU A 659 5.52 -22.68 -0.98
N SER A 660 6.41 -22.14 -0.15
CA SER A 660 7.50 -21.28 -0.62
C SER A 660 8.45 -22.04 -1.55
N ALA A 661 8.77 -23.30 -1.24
CA ALA A 661 9.60 -24.14 -2.10
C ALA A 661 8.90 -24.48 -3.43
N ARG A 662 7.59 -24.78 -3.41
CA ARG A 662 6.78 -24.98 -4.63
C ARG A 662 6.76 -23.73 -5.51
N ALA A 663 6.51 -22.56 -4.93
CA ALA A 663 6.53 -21.30 -5.65
C ALA A 663 7.90 -21.02 -6.28
N SER A 664 8.99 -21.30 -5.56
CA SER A 664 10.34 -21.20 -6.12
C SER A 664 10.59 -22.15 -7.29
N THR A 665 10.04 -23.37 -7.26
CA THR A 665 10.14 -24.30 -8.38
C THR A 665 9.30 -23.86 -9.57
N ALA A 666 8.08 -23.38 -9.32
CA ALA A 666 7.19 -22.85 -10.36
C ALA A 666 7.81 -21.65 -11.08
N GLY A 667 8.35 -20.69 -10.33
CA GLY A 667 9.04 -19.53 -10.92
C GLY A 667 10.29 -19.90 -11.71
N ARG A 668 10.99 -20.97 -11.33
CA ARG A 668 12.10 -21.51 -12.11
C ARG A 668 11.64 -22.07 -13.45
N ILE A 669 10.60 -22.90 -13.45
CA ILE A 669 10.03 -23.46 -14.68
C ILE A 669 9.51 -22.34 -15.58
N GLN A 670 8.80 -21.35 -15.03
CA GLN A 670 8.28 -20.22 -15.80
C GLN A 670 9.42 -19.40 -16.42
N ALA A 671 10.45 -19.04 -15.67
CA ALA A 671 11.58 -18.27 -16.21
C ALA A 671 12.33 -19.04 -17.31
N TRP A 672 12.41 -20.38 -17.20
CA TRP A 672 12.94 -21.23 -18.26
C TRP A 672 12.04 -21.26 -19.50
N GLN A 673 10.71 -21.25 -19.33
CA GLN A 673 9.78 -21.15 -20.46
C GLN A 673 9.95 -19.81 -21.18
N GLU A 674 10.03 -18.70 -20.44
CA GLU A 674 10.25 -17.35 -21.00
C GLU A 674 11.61 -17.23 -21.70
N SER A 675 12.62 -17.97 -21.24
CA SER A 675 13.94 -17.97 -21.88
C SER A 675 13.95 -18.58 -23.28
N GLY A 676 13.02 -19.49 -23.57
CA GLY A 676 12.96 -20.21 -24.85
C GLY A 676 14.13 -21.17 -25.14
N VAL A 677 15.11 -21.31 -24.25
CA VAL A 677 16.33 -22.14 -24.47
C VAL A 677 16.32 -23.48 -23.72
N VAL A 678 15.36 -23.68 -22.82
CA VAL A 678 15.28 -24.87 -21.97
C VAL A 678 14.22 -25.80 -22.56
N GLY A 679 14.63 -26.96 -23.06
CA GLY A 679 13.72 -27.96 -23.62
C GLY A 679 13.17 -28.94 -22.57
N GLY A 680 13.89 -29.13 -21.46
CA GLY A 680 13.53 -30.09 -20.41
C GLY A 680 14.00 -29.68 -19.02
N LYS A 681 13.59 -30.46 -18.03
CA LYS A 681 13.99 -30.30 -16.63
C LYS A 681 14.44 -31.65 -16.06
N ALA A 682 15.49 -31.62 -15.26
CA ALA A 682 16.04 -32.78 -14.56
C ALA A 682 15.89 -32.62 -13.05
N TRP A 683 15.51 -33.69 -12.36
CA TRP A 683 15.39 -33.69 -10.90
C TRP A 683 16.76 -33.95 -10.29
N SER A 684 17.17 -33.13 -9.33
CA SER A 684 18.44 -33.29 -8.61
C SER A 684 18.18 -33.44 -7.12
N ALA A 685 18.59 -34.57 -6.56
CA ALA A 685 18.49 -34.88 -5.14
C ALA A 685 19.86 -34.73 -4.45
N THR A 686 19.85 -34.37 -3.17
CA THR A 686 21.07 -34.42 -2.36
C THR A 686 21.42 -35.88 -2.05
N GLY A 687 22.71 -36.18 -1.85
CA GLY A 687 23.16 -37.55 -1.55
C GLY A 687 22.62 -38.13 -0.24
N ASP A 688 22.10 -37.26 0.64
CA ASP A 688 21.42 -37.60 1.89
C ASP A 688 19.89 -37.43 1.82
N ALA A 689 19.31 -37.41 0.62
CA ALA A 689 17.87 -37.31 0.43
C ALA A 689 17.16 -38.62 0.82
N CYS A 690 15.84 -38.56 1.06
CA CYS A 690 15.06 -39.75 1.37
C CYS A 690 14.97 -40.71 0.16
N PRO A 691 14.60 -41.99 0.35
CA PRO A 691 14.50 -42.97 -0.74
C PRO A 691 13.62 -42.52 -1.92
N PHE A 692 12.50 -41.82 -1.64
CA PHE A 692 11.64 -41.28 -2.69
C PHE A 692 12.33 -40.22 -3.55
N CYS A 693 13.10 -39.34 -2.92
CA CYS A 693 13.85 -38.28 -3.59
C CYS A 693 15.06 -38.83 -4.36
N LEU A 694 15.79 -39.80 -3.77
CA LEU A 694 16.91 -40.48 -4.44
C LEU A 694 16.44 -41.24 -5.68
N ALA A 695 15.26 -41.87 -5.63
CA ALA A 695 14.65 -42.52 -6.78
C ALA A 695 14.22 -41.54 -7.90
N MET A 696 14.26 -40.23 -7.64
CA MET A 696 14.01 -39.20 -8.66
C MET A 696 15.30 -38.59 -9.22
N ASP A 697 16.44 -38.78 -8.56
CA ASP A 697 17.70 -38.16 -8.98
C ASP A 697 18.05 -38.51 -10.44
N GLY A 698 18.36 -37.49 -11.23
CA GLY A 698 18.68 -37.60 -12.66
C GLY A 698 17.50 -37.82 -13.60
N LYS A 699 16.26 -38.02 -13.12
CA LYS A 699 15.09 -38.18 -14.00
C LYS A 699 14.79 -36.89 -14.76
N GLN A 700 14.52 -37.02 -16.05
CA GLN A 700 14.23 -35.89 -16.95
C GLN A 700 12.84 -36.02 -17.57
N VAL A 701 12.18 -34.89 -17.73
CA VAL A 701 10.90 -34.74 -18.43
C VAL A 701 10.94 -33.46 -19.27
N GLY A 702 10.02 -33.31 -20.21
CA GLY A 702 9.86 -32.04 -20.94
C GLY A 702 9.61 -30.87 -19.98
N LEU A 703 9.95 -29.64 -20.37
CA LEU A 703 9.85 -28.48 -19.46
C LEU A 703 8.42 -28.28 -18.91
N SER A 704 7.41 -28.49 -19.75
CA SER A 704 5.98 -28.40 -19.40
C SER A 704 5.36 -29.73 -18.95
N GLU A 705 6.14 -30.82 -18.89
CA GLU A 705 5.64 -32.14 -18.51
C GLU A 705 5.80 -32.36 -16.99
N PRO A 706 4.79 -32.91 -16.28
CA PRO A 706 4.92 -33.25 -14.88
C PRO A 706 5.69 -34.56 -14.68
N TYR A 707 6.40 -34.69 -13.56
CA TYR A 707 7.04 -35.95 -13.15
C TYR A 707 6.03 -37.02 -12.72
N PHE A 708 4.93 -36.58 -12.12
CA PHE A 708 3.83 -37.43 -11.68
C PHE A 708 2.51 -36.76 -12.02
N ARG A 709 1.57 -37.53 -12.57
CA ARG A 709 0.17 -37.10 -12.69
C ARG A 709 -0.54 -37.28 -11.36
N GLN A 710 -1.64 -36.56 -11.19
CA GLN A 710 -2.46 -36.76 -10.01
C GLN A 710 -3.03 -38.19 -9.99
N GLY A 711 -2.90 -38.85 -8.84
CA GLY A 711 -3.29 -40.24 -8.62
C GLY A 711 -2.14 -41.25 -8.74
N ASP A 712 -0.98 -40.84 -9.26
CA ASP A 712 0.19 -41.72 -9.38
C ASP A 712 0.69 -42.19 -8.01
N VAL A 713 1.31 -43.37 -7.98
CA VAL A 713 1.89 -43.96 -6.76
C VAL A 713 3.35 -44.31 -7.02
N GLN A 714 4.27 -43.60 -6.37
CA GLN A 714 5.68 -43.92 -6.37
C GLN A 714 5.96 -45.01 -5.32
N ARG A 715 6.58 -46.12 -5.73
CA ARG A 715 7.04 -47.17 -4.81
C ARG A 715 8.55 -47.23 -4.81
N VAL A 716 9.15 -47.28 -3.62
CA VAL A 716 10.60 -47.40 -3.43
C VAL A 716 10.90 -48.45 -2.35
N GLU A 717 11.98 -49.18 -2.52
CA GLU A 717 12.48 -50.08 -1.49
C GLU A 717 13.23 -49.28 -0.43
N TRP A 718 12.98 -49.57 0.86
CA TRP A 718 13.65 -48.91 1.97
C TRP A 718 14.26 -49.94 2.91
N ASP A 719 15.55 -49.75 3.21
CA ASP A 719 16.39 -50.68 3.99
C ASP A 719 16.15 -50.50 5.49
N ASN A 720 14.93 -50.80 5.95
CA ASN A 720 14.56 -50.71 7.36
C ASN A 720 13.46 -51.71 7.75
N ASP A 721 13.68 -53.01 7.55
CA ASP A 721 12.79 -54.12 8.00
C ASP A 721 11.29 -54.05 7.57
N ALA A 722 10.88 -53.01 6.83
CA ALA A 722 9.48 -52.66 6.53
C ALA A 722 9.05 -52.92 5.07
N GLY A 723 9.99 -53.36 4.21
CA GLY A 723 9.72 -53.63 2.79
C GLY A 723 9.51 -52.37 1.94
N ALA A 724 8.87 -52.53 0.77
CA ALA A 724 8.62 -51.42 -0.15
C ALA A 724 7.63 -50.40 0.44
N ILE A 725 8.02 -49.12 0.44
CA ILE A 725 7.19 -47.99 0.86
C ILE A 725 6.59 -47.29 -0.37
N ALA A 726 5.40 -46.69 -0.20
CA ALA A 726 4.66 -46.04 -1.27
C ALA A 726 4.29 -44.59 -0.93
N LEU A 727 4.44 -43.69 -1.89
CA LEU A 727 3.99 -42.30 -1.85
C LEU A 727 2.92 -42.09 -2.94
N ARG A 728 1.75 -41.61 -2.55
CA ARG A 728 0.65 -41.29 -3.48
C ARG A 728 0.68 -39.80 -3.81
N HIS A 729 0.52 -39.48 -5.09
CA HIS A 729 0.45 -38.12 -5.65
C HIS A 729 -1.00 -37.70 -5.88
N ASP A 730 -1.82 -37.72 -4.84
CA ASP A 730 -3.27 -37.55 -4.91
C ASP A 730 -3.75 -36.09 -4.97
N TYR A 731 -2.85 -35.12 -4.74
CA TYR A 731 -3.23 -33.71 -4.64
C TYR A 731 -3.25 -32.95 -5.98
N ALA A 732 -2.17 -33.03 -6.76
CA ALA A 732 -1.97 -32.30 -8.02
C ALA A 732 -0.82 -32.93 -8.81
N PRO A 733 -0.69 -32.62 -10.12
CA PRO A 733 0.52 -32.96 -10.87
C PRO A 733 1.78 -32.44 -10.18
N THR A 734 2.84 -33.24 -10.17
CA THR A 734 4.11 -32.88 -9.55
C THR A 734 5.08 -32.39 -10.61
N ASP A 735 5.17 -31.08 -10.80
CA ASP A 735 6.03 -30.45 -11.82
C ASP A 735 7.50 -30.39 -11.43
N GLY A 736 7.80 -30.58 -10.14
CA GLY A 736 9.13 -30.56 -9.57
C GLY A 736 9.08 -30.64 -8.03
N PRO A 737 10.23 -30.50 -7.35
CA PRO A 737 10.31 -30.50 -5.89
C PRO A 737 9.62 -29.28 -5.28
N PRO A 738 9.23 -29.31 -4.00
CA PRO A 738 9.40 -30.42 -3.06
C PRO A 738 8.40 -31.57 -3.28
N LEU A 739 8.88 -32.80 -3.11
CA LEU A 739 8.03 -34.01 -3.13
C LEU A 739 7.20 -34.15 -1.83
N HIS A 740 7.80 -33.75 -0.71
CA HIS A 740 7.24 -33.82 0.63
C HIS A 740 7.81 -32.67 1.48
N PRO A 741 7.24 -32.37 2.66
CA PRO A 741 7.82 -31.39 3.58
C PRO A 741 9.29 -31.72 3.89
N ASN A 742 10.16 -30.71 3.96
CA ASN A 742 11.61 -30.86 4.13
C ASN A 742 12.34 -31.58 2.99
N CYS A 743 11.74 -31.69 1.80
CA CYS A 743 12.45 -32.16 0.61
C CYS A 743 13.61 -31.19 0.26
N ARG A 744 14.79 -31.77 0.00
CA ARG A 744 16.03 -31.04 -0.32
C ARG A 744 16.43 -31.16 -1.79
N CYS A 745 15.46 -31.36 -2.66
CA CYS A 745 15.70 -31.51 -4.10
C CYS A 745 15.54 -30.18 -4.83
N ALA A 746 16.08 -30.12 -6.05
CA ALA A 746 15.90 -29.00 -6.96
C ALA A 746 15.68 -29.48 -8.40
N LEU A 747 15.39 -28.54 -9.29
CA LEU A 747 15.41 -28.77 -10.73
C LEU A 747 16.68 -28.21 -11.34
N VAL A 748 17.20 -28.90 -12.35
CA VAL A 748 18.28 -28.47 -13.23
C VAL A 748 17.73 -28.35 -14.65
N ALA A 749 18.10 -27.29 -15.36
CA ALA A 749 17.70 -27.07 -16.74
C ALA A 749 18.33 -28.10 -17.69
N VAL A 750 17.55 -28.62 -18.63
CA VAL A 750 18.03 -29.38 -19.79
C VAL A 750 17.83 -28.50 -21.02
N LEU A 751 18.94 -28.02 -21.58
CA LEU A 751 18.91 -27.10 -22.73
C LEU A 751 18.37 -27.83 -23.96
N SER A 752 17.56 -27.12 -24.77
CA SER A 752 17.20 -27.59 -26.11
C SER A 752 18.44 -27.56 -27.01
N GLU A 753 18.62 -28.58 -27.86
CA GLU A 753 19.69 -28.61 -28.88
C GLU A 753 19.55 -27.49 -29.92
#